data_AF-A0A0N1H587-F1
#
_entry.id   AF-A0A0N1H587-F1
#
_cell.length_a   1.000
_cell.length_b   1.000
_cell.length_c   1.000
_cell.angle_alpha   90.00
_cell.angle_beta   90.00
_cell.angle_gamma   90.00
#
_symmetry.space_group_name_H-M   'P 1'
#
loop_
_entity.id
_entity.type
_entity.pdbx_description
1 polymer ?
#
loop_
_entity_poly.entity_id
_entity_poly.type
_entity_poly.pdbx_seq_one_letter_code
_entity_poly.pdbx_strand_id
1 'polypeptide(L)'
;MSIVSKHAGVRVLITRRGVCTCTWRGEGPNASSTHQRRTFLTTPGSRATTLPITGAGPPPSAPQPKSLSNAERVAGHRRKAALLEAAKEIRQQQDKPTTKSTSPLKRRFWQSVYVKETPEGYQIMLDKRPVRTPTKNVISIPLSKPTLAHAIAIEWDLLSSAQEALKNHKIPMTSIVSRAHDILEADTTIGPNNDVRAQIQSTMLRYLDTDTLLCWAPVRSSIESTYGPTTPAPEDGSPKRSLRDLQMETAKPIIAFLTGSIWPGISIIPTLDPDSIIPTQQSEVTRSVISGWIAGLPAYELAALERAALATKSLLVGARLIVEWSEEFRHLQQSSESTTMETISTAAGGSQAAINSADQRFGVESAAQAASLEVSWQTAIYGEVEDTHDVEKEDVRRQLGSAVLMEHPAVLTKLRVAYPTFFKQNWIPLELNLKDLSRDVVITMSERTDLQHDLPKAALPRLALANGLRADDVNASSIAAAWISQLNDYLQGGSSADLTKLFHEESWWRDILAMSWDTRAIKGPSSIAKYLETFDHGLKRLTLSSTGMLQPRLMDQGVLWISAGFNFETRFGVGRGVVMLVNTDTDEWKAWVFHTILEKLHEKQEEQPSSKLSNGHTTNGETMKDSSFDHTVIVVGGGSSGLMVAAQLRARNIDYIVLEKFSEPGGMWHSRYDTVATHTPSYMDVYPSLKYPEDFPDWPARKDVIKWMHTYVRELKLNIRHNVTVTSVARSSSSAKTRWQIQLTDNTSKDTSVLTCRHVVLTTGIFNASMPKLLSLPSHMVPSPLSITNARVVIIGTGSTGYDIAADYVSHGAKSVTVVQRTPTFNVSRETARKLHFAPYNPALGGNADQADVLMNAMAIPVLRSVGVGMAQVAAAMDKELLDGSEAKGVQVKRGDDGDGFPDWLLIRLGGFYLDQGANQLILDGKIKFRAAGKQGVLDVDERGVVFEGKDGGTEVVGADIVVLATGFARADQIVDMLMTDNEDRKTLGQIGSVDKEGERIGVYPDSGICSGHRRWRDSTLV
;
A
#
# COMPACT_ATOMS: atom_id res chain seq x y z
N MET A 1 -25.28 -15.17 26.88
CA MET A 1 -26.61 -14.88 26.31
C MET A 1 -26.65 -13.37 26.03
N SER A 2 -26.86 -12.98 24.76
CA SER A 2 -27.26 -11.65 24.24
C SER A 2 -26.98 -10.38 25.09
N ILE A 3 -25.98 -9.58 24.69
CA ILE A 3 -26.12 -8.10 24.62
C ILE A 3 -25.74 -7.64 23.22
N VAL A 4 -26.78 -7.33 22.46
CA VAL A 4 -26.78 -6.67 21.17
C VAL A 4 -26.63 -5.18 21.44
N SER A 5 -25.52 -4.56 21.02
CA SER A 5 -25.54 -3.13 20.73
C SER A 5 -26.34 -2.94 19.45
N LYS A 6 -27.61 -2.56 19.59
CA LYS A 6 -28.45 -2.09 18.48
C LYS A 6 -28.00 -0.68 18.17
N HIS A 7 -27.12 -0.48 17.20
CA HIS A 7 -27.15 0.64 16.25
C HIS A 7 -26.22 0.31 15.08
N ALA A 8 -26.77 0.29 13.86
CA ALA A 8 -26.22 -0.17 12.57
C ALA A 8 -26.05 -1.70 12.40
N GLY A 9 -27.06 -2.37 11.82
CA GLY A 9 -27.03 -3.79 11.46
C GLY A 9 -26.12 -4.17 10.27
N VAL A 10 -25.11 -3.37 9.94
CA VAL A 10 -24.23 -3.51 8.77
C VAL A 10 -22.79 -3.73 9.24
N ARG A 11 -22.13 -4.81 8.77
CA ARG A 11 -20.76 -5.16 9.17
C ARG A 11 -19.78 -4.77 8.06
N VAL A 12 -18.72 -4.05 8.39
CA VAL A 12 -17.67 -3.69 7.41
C VAL A 12 -16.46 -4.60 7.59
N LEU A 13 -16.22 -5.45 6.60
CA LEU A 13 -15.03 -6.26 6.43
C LEU A 13 -14.00 -5.53 5.59
N ILE A 14 -12.78 -5.48 6.11
CA ILE A 14 -11.62 -5.06 5.35
C ILE A 14 -10.90 -6.33 4.94
N THR A 15 -10.45 -6.41 3.69
CA THR A 15 -9.66 -7.56 3.23
C THR A 15 -8.30 -7.55 3.93
N ARG A 16 -8.23 -8.12 5.14
CA ARG A 16 -6.98 -8.33 5.91
C ARG A 16 -6.90 -9.71 6.60
N ARG A 17 -7.78 -10.68 6.31
CA ARG A 17 -7.67 -12.04 6.88
C ARG A 17 -7.84 -13.17 5.88
N GLY A 18 -6.79 -13.98 5.76
CA GLY A 18 -6.91 -15.44 5.74
C GLY A 18 -6.90 -15.98 7.18
N VAL A 19 -7.81 -16.90 7.48
CA VAL A 19 -7.70 -18.13 8.30
C VAL A 19 -9.12 -18.72 8.28
N CYS A 20 -9.33 -19.77 7.48
CA CYS A 20 -10.44 -20.71 7.66
C CYS A 20 -9.83 -22.06 8.05
N THR A 21 -9.78 -22.37 9.35
CA THR A 21 -9.58 -23.74 9.82
C THR A 21 -10.95 -24.41 9.88
N CYS A 22 -11.23 -25.33 8.94
CA CYS A 22 -12.27 -26.33 9.16
C CYS A 22 -11.81 -27.28 10.25
N THR A 23 -12.39 -27.16 11.44
CA THR A 23 -12.30 -28.20 12.47
C THR A 23 -13.13 -29.41 12.02
N TRP A 24 -12.44 -30.50 11.72
CA TRP A 24 -13.02 -31.81 11.58
C TRP A 24 -13.61 -32.21 12.95
N ARG A 25 -14.91 -32.53 13.02
CA ARG A 25 -15.49 -33.21 14.19
C ARG A 25 -14.97 -34.65 14.21
N GLY A 26 -13.96 -34.91 15.02
CA GLY A 26 -13.64 -36.25 15.49
C GLY A 26 -14.40 -36.52 16.79
N GLU A 27 -15.44 -37.35 16.73
CA GLU A 27 -15.96 -38.02 17.91
C GLU A 27 -14.93 -39.08 18.36
N GLY A 28 -14.50 -39.02 19.62
CA GLY A 28 -13.86 -40.16 20.30
C GLY A 28 -14.92 -41.21 20.71
N PRO A 29 -14.55 -42.40 21.22
CA PRO A 29 -13.42 -42.60 22.15
C PRO A 29 -12.56 -43.88 21.96
N ASN A 30 -11.46 -43.88 22.70
CA ASN A 30 -10.61 -44.98 23.18
C ASN A 30 -11.09 -46.44 22.99
N ALA A 31 -10.22 -47.30 22.42
CA ALA A 31 -9.82 -48.60 23.01
C ALA A 31 -8.67 -49.29 22.24
N SER A 32 -7.61 -49.61 22.98
CA SER A 32 -6.64 -50.72 22.89
C SER A 32 -6.42 -51.54 21.59
N SER A 33 -5.15 -51.60 21.20
CA SER A 33 -4.38 -52.72 20.61
C SER A 33 -5.07 -54.05 20.30
N THR A 34 -4.90 -54.57 19.08
CA THR A 34 -4.24 -55.87 18.81
C THR A 34 -4.09 -56.14 17.30
N HIS A 35 -3.00 -56.81 16.94
CA HIS A 35 -2.66 -57.29 15.61
C HIS A 35 -3.72 -58.23 14.99
N GLN A 36 -4.00 -58.09 13.69
CA GLN A 36 -4.20 -59.25 12.81
C GLN A 36 -3.99 -58.90 11.32
N ARG A 37 -3.38 -59.83 10.58
CA ARG A 37 -3.03 -59.78 9.15
C ARG A 37 -4.21 -60.16 8.23
N ARG A 38 -4.08 -59.76 6.96
CA ARG A 38 -4.78 -60.20 5.71
C ARG A 38 -6.15 -59.51 5.50
N THR A 39 -6.59 -59.13 4.30
CA THR A 39 -6.27 -59.57 2.92
C THR A 39 -6.76 -58.48 1.93
N PHE A 40 -6.14 -58.39 0.75
CA PHE A 40 -6.62 -57.60 -0.39
C PHE A 40 -7.98 -58.12 -0.88
N LEU A 41 -8.94 -57.22 -1.10
CA LEU A 41 -10.08 -57.42 -2.00
C LEU A 41 -10.40 -56.12 -2.74
N THR A 42 -10.17 -56.17 -4.05
CA THR A 42 -10.51 -55.17 -5.05
C THR A 42 -11.90 -55.43 -5.61
N THR A 43 -12.80 -54.44 -5.62
CA THR A 43 -13.83 -54.28 -6.65
C THR A 43 -14.40 -52.85 -6.61
N PRO A 44 -14.86 -52.30 -7.75
CA PRO A 44 -14.73 -50.89 -8.09
C PRO A 44 -16.04 -50.09 -7.95
N GLY A 45 -15.93 -48.83 -7.53
CA GLY A 45 -17.02 -47.85 -7.58
C GLY A 45 -17.03 -47.12 -8.92
N SER A 46 -18.15 -47.23 -9.63
CA SER A 46 -18.45 -46.72 -10.98
C SER A 46 -17.93 -45.32 -11.31
N ARG A 47 -17.36 -45.17 -12.52
CA ARG A 47 -17.09 -43.87 -13.17
C ARG A 47 -18.41 -43.15 -13.46
N ALA A 48 -18.41 -41.82 -13.31
CA ALA A 48 -19.43 -40.97 -13.90
C ALA A 48 -19.21 -40.92 -15.42
N THR A 49 -20.21 -41.38 -16.17
CA THR A 49 -20.25 -41.29 -17.63
C THR A 49 -20.64 -39.87 -18.03
N THR A 50 -19.72 -39.14 -18.66
CA THR A 50 -20.06 -37.91 -19.38
C THR A 50 -20.82 -38.27 -20.65
N LEU A 51 -22.08 -37.86 -20.75
CA LEU A 51 -22.84 -37.96 -22.00
C LEU A 51 -22.31 -36.91 -22.99
N PRO A 52 -21.93 -37.29 -24.22
CA PRO A 52 -21.61 -36.33 -25.25
C PRO A 52 -22.92 -35.78 -25.82
N ILE A 53 -23.23 -34.50 -25.55
CA ILE A 53 -24.19 -33.78 -26.39
C ILE A 53 -23.42 -33.31 -27.62
N THR A 54 -23.12 -34.24 -28.54
CA THR A 54 -22.78 -33.89 -29.92
C THR A 54 -24.08 -33.79 -30.69
N GLY A 55 -24.56 -32.57 -30.90
CA GLY A 55 -25.55 -32.30 -31.93
C GLY A 55 -24.94 -32.60 -33.30
N ALA A 56 -25.32 -33.73 -33.90
CA ALA A 56 -24.95 -34.08 -35.26
C ALA A 56 -25.79 -33.27 -36.25
N GLY A 57 -25.15 -32.36 -36.96
CA GLY A 57 -25.65 -31.71 -38.16
C GLY A 57 -24.52 -30.91 -38.79
N PRO A 58 -24.33 -30.95 -40.13
CA PRO A 58 -23.36 -30.06 -40.75
C PRO A 58 -23.71 -28.60 -40.46
N PRO A 59 -22.73 -27.73 -40.20
CA PRO A 59 -22.98 -26.34 -39.87
C PRO A 59 -23.73 -25.63 -41.01
N PRO A 60 -24.68 -24.72 -40.72
CA PRO A 60 -25.30 -23.90 -41.75
C PRO A 60 -24.23 -23.07 -42.46
N SER A 61 -24.36 -22.94 -43.79
CA SER A 61 -23.45 -22.14 -44.60
C SER A 61 -23.43 -20.70 -44.11
N ALA A 62 -22.23 -20.11 -44.04
CA ALA A 62 -22.05 -18.73 -43.58
C ALA A 62 -22.98 -17.77 -44.34
N PRO A 63 -23.66 -16.82 -43.65
CA PRO A 63 -24.50 -15.83 -44.31
C PRO A 63 -23.62 -15.00 -45.26
N GLN A 64 -23.91 -15.10 -46.55
CA GLN A 64 -23.25 -14.29 -47.57
C GLN A 64 -23.60 -12.82 -47.32
N PRO A 65 -22.61 -11.93 -47.13
CA PRO A 65 -22.88 -10.51 -46.97
C PRO A 65 -23.59 -9.98 -48.22
N LYS A 66 -24.72 -9.30 -48.04
CA LYS A 66 -25.34 -8.53 -49.14
C LYS A 66 -24.28 -7.60 -49.72
N SER A 67 -23.94 -7.79 -50.99
CA SER A 67 -23.08 -6.87 -51.73
C SER A 67 -23.82 -5.54 -51.89
N LEU A 68 -23.63 -4.64 -50.93
CA LEU A 68 -24.12 -3.27 -51.04
C LEU A 68 -23.35 -2.58 -52.16
N SER A 69 -24.07 -1.93 -53.06
CA SER A 69 -23.47 -1.22 -54.19
C SER A 69 -22.59 -0.07 -53.70
N ASN A 70 -21.57 0.31 -54.48
CA ASN A 70 -20.73 1.48 -54.16
C ASN A 70 -21.56 2.75 -53.94
N ALA A 71 -22.71 2.88 -54.60
CA ALA A 71 -23.64 4.00 -54.42
C ALA A 71 -24.25 4.04 -53.01
N GLU A 72 -24.59 2.89 -52.41
CA GLU A 72 -25.15 2.80 -51.06
C GLU A 72 -24.09 3.04 -49.97
N ARG A 73 -22.83 2.62 -50.19
CA ARG A 73 -21.69 2.98 -49.31
C ARG A 73 -21.42 4.47 -49.31
N VAL A 74 -21.43 5.12 -50.49
CA VAL A 74 -21.22 6.57 -50.60
C VAL A 74 -22.38 7.35 -49.98
N ALA A 75 -23.62 6.87 -50.11
CA ALA A 75 -24.77 7.48 -49.44
C ALA A 75 -24.69 7.37 -47.91
N GLY A 76 -24.19 6.25 -47.38
CA GLY A 76 -23.91 6.07 -45.95
C GLY A 76 -22.82 7.02 -45.43
N HIS A 77 -21.71 7.18 -46.17
CA HIS A 77 -20.65 8.14 -45.82
C HIS A 77 -21.13 9.60 -45.88
N ARG A 78 -21.97 9.97 -46.85
CA ARG A 78 -22.56 11.32 -46.94
C ARG A 78 -23.51 11.62 -45.77
N ARG A 79 -24.33 10.64 -45.34
CA ARG A 79 -25.17 10.80 -44.12
C ARG A 79 -24.34 10.98 -42.86
N LYS A 80 -23.24 10.23 -42.73
CA LYS A 80 -22.33 10.32 -41.58
C LYS A 80 -21.58 11.66 -41.54
N ALA A 81 -21.18 12.18 -42.71
CA ALA A 81 -20.56 13.50 -42.83
C ALA A 81 -21.56 14.63 -42.53
N ALA A 82 -22.81 14.52 -42.99
CA ALA A 82 -23.85 15.51 -42.68
C ALA A 82 -24.20 15.56 -41.18
N LEU A 83 -24.22 14.40 -40.49
CA LEU A 83 -24.40 14.33 -39.04
C LEU A 83 -23.21 14.95 -38.27
N LEU A 84 -21.99 14.82 -38.79
CA LEU A 84 -20.78 15.42 -38.23
C LEU A 84 -20.75 16.94 -38.39
N GLU A 85 -21.21 17.46 -39.52
CA GLU A 85 -21.33 18.92 -39.71
C GLU A 85 -22.48 19.51 -38.87
N ALA A 86 -23.63 18.84 -38.78
CA ALA A 86 -24.70 19.25 -37.86
C ALA A 86 -24.22 19.28 -36.40
N ALA A 87 -23.38 18.32 -35.99
CA ALA A 87 -22.78 18.31 -34.65
C ALA A 87 -21.76 19.44 -34.44
N LYS A 88 -21.04 19.88 -35.48
CA LYS A 88 -20.13 21.04 -35.41
C LYS A 88 -20.88 22.36 -35.32
N GLU A 89 -21.99 22.52 -36.05
CA GLU A 89 -22.83 23.72 -35.98
C GLU A 89 -23.46 23.89 -34.58
N ILE A 90 -23.93 22.78 -33.97
CA ILE A 90 -24.45 22.78 -32.59
C ILE A 90 -23.36 23.23 -31.60
N ARG A 91 -22.11 22.79 -31.83
CA ARG A 91 -20.96 23.14 -30.98
C ARG A 91 -20.55 24.62 -31.14
N GLN A 92 -20.62 25.16 -32.34
CA GLN A 92 -20.34 26.58 -32.60
C GLN A 92 -21.42 27.53 -32.06
N GLN A 93 -22.67 27.07 -31.91
CA GLN A 93 -23.73 27.86 -31.28
C GLN A 93 -23.63 27.91 -29.75
N GLN A 94 -22.92 26.98 -29.11
CA GLN A 94 -22.67 26.98 -27.66
C GLN A 94 -21.48 27.87 -27.25
N ASP A 95 -20.58 28.22 -28.17
CA ASP A 95 -19.43 29.09 -27.91
C ASP A 95 -19.70 30.55 -28.32
N LYS A 96 -20.57 31.24 -27.57
CA LYS A 96 -20.56 32.71 -27.50
C LYS A 96 -19.90 33.15 -26.20
N PRO A 97 -18.97 34.12 -26.22
CA PRO A 97 -18.09 34.39 -25.08
C PRO A 97 -18.83 35.14 -23.97
N THR A 98 -19.11 34.45 -22.87
CA THR A 98 -19.32 35.11 -21.57
C THR A 98 -17.96 35.26 -20.88
N THR A 99 -17.67 36.49 -20.54
CA THR A 99 -16.41 36.97 -19.95
C THR A 99 -16.17 36.39 -18.55
N LYS A 100 -15.14 35.54 -18.42
CA LYS A 100 -14.09 35.52 -17.36
C LYS A 100 -13.47 34.12 -17.28
N SER A 101 -12.32 33.97 -17.95
CA SER A 101 -11.41 32.83 -17.77
C SER A 101 -10.86 32.82 -16.34
N THR A 102 -11.27 31.85 -15.52
CA THR A 102 -10.62 31.53 -14.24
C THR A 102 -9.45 30.57 -14.50
N SER A 103 -8.25 31.03 -14.15
CA SER A 103 -7.01 30.25 -14.09
C SER A 103 -7.12 29.06 -13.13
N PRO A 104 -6.17 28.11 -13.14
CA PRO A 104 -6.16 26.97 -12.20
C PRO A 104 -6.20 27.45 -10.75
N LEU A 105 -6.98 26.75 -9.91
CA LEU A 105 -7.25 27.09 -8.51
C LEU A 105 -5.96 27.30 -7.69
N LYS A 106 -5.86 28.42 -6.98
CA LYS A 106 -4.69 28.80 -6.16
C LYS A 106 -4.56 27.93 -4.89
N ARG A 107 -3.33 27.42 -4.65
CA ARG A 107 -2.74 27.15 -3.32
C ARG A 107 -2.96 28.37 -2.41
N ARG A 108 -3.38 28.15 -1.15
CA ARG A 108 -3.68 29.11 -0.03
C ARG A 108 -3.82 30.63 -0.32
N PHE A 109 -4.82 31.29 0.26
CA PHE A 109 -5.08 32.72 0.00
C PHE A 109 -4.20 33.71 0.76
N TRP A 110 -3.30 33.24 1.65
CA TRP A 110 -2.40 34.08 2.45
C TRP A 110 -0.92 33.70 2.24
N GLN A 111 -0.01 34.67 2.42
CA GLN A 111 1.43 34.48 2.26
C GLN A 111 2.20 34.45 3.58
N SER A 112 1.74 35.21 4.57
CA SER A 112 2.41 35.41 5.85
C SER A 112 1.43 35.23 7.02
N VAL A 113 1.92 34.63 8.10
CA VAL A 113 1.18 34.52 9.37
C VAL A 113 2.00 35.15 10.48
N TYR A 114 1.39 36.04 11.26
CA TYR A 114 2.06 36.67 12.40
C TYR A 114 1.08 37.03 13.50
N VAL A 115 1.57 37.13 14.74
CA VAL A 115 0.79 37.57 15.89
C VAL A 115 0.84 39.09 15.98
N LYS A 116 -0.33 39.72 16.12
CA LYS A 116 -0.46 41.16 16.36
C LYS A 116 -1.07 41.38 17.73
N GLU A 117 -0.39 42.16 18.57
CA GLU A 117 -0.92 42.60 19.84
C GLU A 117 -1.96 43.71 19.64
N THR A 118 -3.12 43.58 20.28
CA THR A 118 -4.21 44.55 20.25
C THR A 118 -4.75 44.77 21.68
N PRO A 119 -5.51 45.85 21.94
CA PRO A 119 -6.10 46.08 23.26
C PRO A 119 -7.04 44.96 23.73
N GLU A 120 -7.60 44.18 22.79
CA GLU A 120 -8.51 43.05 23.03
C GLU A 120 -7.76 41.72 23.25
N GLY A 121 -6.43 41.70 23.13
CA GLY A 121 -5.59 40.51 23.19
C GLY A 121 -4.72 40.30 21.95
N TYR A 122 -4.09 39.12 21.85
CA TYR A 122 -3.30 38.72 20.68
C TYR A 122 -4.20 38.21 19.56
N GLN A 123 -4.06 38.78 18.36
CA GLN A 123 -4.75 38.35 17.15
C GLN A 123 -3.77 37.68 16.18
N ILE A 124 -4.19 36.59 15.55
CA ILE A 124 -3.41 35.90 14.52
C ILE A 124 -3.78 36.48 13.16
N MET A 125 -2.82 37.05 12.46
CA MET A 125 -3.01 37.75 11.18
C MET A 125 -2.55 36.87 10.02
N LEU A 126 -3.44 36.65 9.05
CA LEU A 126 -3.16 36.09 7.72
C LEU A 126 -3.01 37.26 6.74
N ASP A 127 -1.77 37.61 6.43
CA ASP A 127 -1.40 38.87 5.78
C ASP A 127 -2.00 40.09 6.49
N LYS A 128 -3.14 40.60 6.01
CA LYS A 128 -3.84 41.76 6.60
C LYS A 128 -5.15 41.39 7.29
N ARG A 129 -5.56 40.12 7.29
CA ARG A 129 -6.87 39.65 7.78
C ARG A 129 -6.70 38.83 9.07
N PRO A 130 -7.46 39.10 10.13
CA PRO A 130 -7.39 38.26 11.32
C PRO A 130 -8.04 36.89 11.08
N VAL A 131 -7.52 35.86 11.75
CA VAL A 131 -8.16 34.54 11.85
C VAL A 131 -9.52 34.69 12.55
N ARG A 132 -10.52 33.95 12.06
CA ARG A 132 -11.90 34.01 12.54
C ARG A 132 -12.43 32.64 12.90
N THR A 133 -13.36 32.59 13.84
CA THR A 133 -14.16 31.40 14.17
C THR A 133 -15.06 31.01 12.98
N PRO A 134 -15.62 29.78 12.97
CA PRO A 134 -16.63 29.38 11.98
C PRO A 134 -17.85 30.32 11.94
N THR A 135 -18.20 30.93 13.07
CA THR A 135 -19.25 31.96 13.21
C THR A 135 -18.83 33.35 12.71
N LYS A 136 -17.60 33.48 12.16
CA LYS A 136 -16.99 34.70 11.60
C LYS A 136 -16.54 35.74 12.64
N ASN A 137 -16.55 35.41 13.93
CA ASN A 137 -16.00 36.26 14.99
C ASN A 137 -14.47 36.26 14.95
N VAL A 138 -13.81 37.36 15.31
CA VAL A 138 -12.34 37.43 15.34
C VAL A 138 -11.83 36.66 16.56
N ILE A 139 -10.88 35.75 16.35
CA ILE A 139 -10.25 35.03 17.47
C ILE A 139 -9.23 35.96 18.14
N SER A 140 -9.51 36.33 19.39
CA SER A 140 -8.57 37.07 20.25
C SER A 140 -8.12 36.20 21.42
N ILE A 141 -6.80 36.09 21.62
CA ILE A 141 -6.20 35.32 22.71
C ILE A 141 -5.87 36.27 23.87
N PRO A 142 -6.21 35.94 25.13
CA PRO A 142 -5.87 36.77 26.28
C PRO A 142 -4.37 37.10 26.36
N LEU A 143 -4.04 38.31 26.85
CA LEU A 143 -2.65 38.74 27.02
C LEU A 143 -1.85 37.84 27.99
N SER A 144 -2.53 37.10 28.87
CA SER A 144 -1.93 36.09 29.75
C SER A 144 -1.44 34.83 29.02
N LYS A 145 -1.87 34.59 27.76
CA LYS A 145 -1.55 33.37 27.00
C LYS A 145 -0.79 33.66 25.69
N PRO A 146 0.40 34.31 25.73
CA PRO A 146 1.17 34.66 24.52
C PRO A 146 1.66 33.42 23.78
N THR A 147 2.01 32.34 24.49
CA THR A 147 2.48 31.08 23.89
C THR A 147 1.40 30.43 23.02
N LEU A 148 0.15 30.48 23.47
CA LEU A 148 -1.02 29.97 22.74
C LEU A 148 -1.23 30.74 21.42
N ALA A 149 -1.08 32.06 21.43
CA ALA A 149 -1.19 32.87 20.21
C ALA A 149 -0.11 32.51 19.17
N HIS A 150 1.13 32.25 19.62
CA HIS A 150 2.21 31.81 18.74
C HIS A 150 2.01 30.38 18.24
N ALA A 151 1.48 29.48 19.07
CA ALA A 151 1.14 28.12 18.66
C ALA A 151 0.07 28.11 17.55
N ILE A 152 -0.95 28.97 17.65
CA ILE A 152 -1.97 29.15 16.61
C ILE A 152 -1.36 29.77 15.34
N ALA A 153 -0.45 30.75 15.48
CA ALA A 153 0.23 31.31 14.31
C ALA A 153 1.06 30.26 13.56
N ILE A 154 1.79 29.39 14.28
CA ILE A 154 2.53 28.26 13.67
C ILE A 154 1.54 27.27 13.02
N GLU A 155 0.45 26.94 13.69
CA GLU A 155 -0.60 26.07 13.16
C GLU A 155 -1.14 26.56 11.81
N TRP A 156 -1.40 27.87 11.67
CA TRP A 156 -1.87 28.48 10.41
C TRP A 156 -0.78 28.67 9.35
N ASP A 157 0.48 28.83 9.75
CA ASP A 157 1.61 28.94 8.82
C ASP A 157 1.92 27.60 8.13
N LEU A 158 1.71 26.50 8.85
CA LEU A 158 1.90 25.13 8.37
C LEU A 158 0.80 24.62 7.42
N LEU A 159 -0.31 25.37 7.25
CA LEU A 159 -1.37 24.99 6.31
C LEU A 159 -0.98 25.26 4.85
N SER A 160 -1.18 24.24 4.01
CA SER A 160 -0.92 24.29 2.57
C SER A 160 -2.10 24.85 1.76
N SER A 161 -3.32 24.79 2.31
CA SER A 161 -4.53 25.33 1.67
C SER A 161 -5.57 25.81 2.67
N ALA A 162 -6.46 26.71 2.23
CA ALA A 162 -7.60 27.16 3.03
C ALA A 162 -8.59 26.04 3.38
N GLN A 163 -8.63 24.95 2.59
CA GLN A 163 -9.46 23.79 2.86
C GLN A 163 -8.94 22.95 4.03
N GLU A 164 -7.64 23.01 4.34
CA GLU A 164 -7.10 22.32 5.51
C GLU A 164 -7.54 22.96 6.83
N ALA A 165 -7.80 24.27 6.83
CA ALA A 165 -8.39 24.97 7.99
C ALA A 165 -9.82 24.51 8.31
N LEU A 166 -10.47 23.73 7.44
CA LEU A 166 -11.79 23.12 7.71
C LEU A 166 -11.68 21.77 8.42
N LYS A 167 -10.46 21.25 8.64
CA LYS A 167 -10.22 19.94 9.25
C LYS A 167 -9.76 20.13 10.69
N ASN A 168 -10.60 19.77 11.66
CA ASN A 168 -10.31 19.94 13.09
C ASN A 168 -8.96 19.32 13.52
N HIS A 169 -8.56 18.20 12.92
CA HIS A 169 -7.28 17.55 13.22
C HIS A 169 -6.05 18.27 12.64
N LYS A 170 -6.21 19.26 11.75
CA LYS A 170 -5.12 20.10 11.22
C LYS A 170 -5.02 21.44 11.96
N ILE A 171 -6.04 21.80 12.73
CA ILE A 171 -6.11 23.03 13.50
C ILE A 171 -6.57 22.81 14.97
N PRO A 172 -5.95 21.88 15.73
CA PRO A 172 -6.37 21.56 17.09
C PRO A 172 -6.38 22.75 18.06
N MET A 173 -5.41 23.67 17.98
CA MET A 173 -5.32 24.85 18.84
C MET A 173 -6.37 25.90 18.47
N THR A 174 -6.58 26.16 17.18
CA THR A 174 -7.66 27.06 16.72
C THR A 174 -9.03 26.49 17.10
N SER A 175 -9.23 25.18 16.98
CA SER A 175 -10.50 24.52 17.30
C SER A 175 -10.83 24.60 18.80
N ILE A 176 -9.87 24.32 19.68
CA ILE A 176 -10.10 24.36 21.14
C ILE A 176 -10.30 25.80 21.65
N VAL A 177 -9.60 26.78 21.06
CA VAL A 177 -9.82 28.19 21.37
C VAL A 177 -11.15 28.70 20.85
N SER A 178 -11.56 28.31 19.64
CA SER A 178 -12.91 28.63 19.14
C SER A 178 -13.97 28.09 20.09
N ARG A 179 -13.78 26.88 20.63
CA ARG A 179 -14.70 26.28 21.61
C ARG A 179 -14.76 27.09 22.91
N ALA A 180 -13.63 27.60 23.41
CA ALA A 180 -13.63 28.49 24.58
C ALA A 180 -14.34 29.83 24.32
N HIS A 181 -14.18 30.41 23.12
CA HIS A 181 -14.93 31.60 22.72
C HIS A 181 -16.43 31.35 22.61
N ASP A 182 -16.84 30.20 22.07
CA ASP A 182 -18.26 29.81 22.02
C ASP A 182 -18.86 29.70 23.44
N ILE A 183 -18.09 29.20 24.42
CA ILE A 183 -18.49 29.14 25.83
C ILE A 183 -18.63 30.54 26.42
N LEU A 184 -17.65 31.44 26.18
CA LEU A 184 -17.72 32.83 26.66
C LEU A 184 -18.89 33.62 26.04
N GLU A 185 -19.14 33.41 24.75
CA GLU A 185 -20.26 34.04 24.04
C GLU A 185 -21.61 33.53 24.58
N ALA A 186 -21.70 32.22 24.88
CA ALA A 186 -22.87 31.64 25.52
C ALA A 186 -23.07 32.14 26.96
N ASP A 187 -22.00 32.24 27.76
CA ASP A 187 -22.04 32.73 29.14
C ASP A 187 -22.48 34.21 29.23
N THR A 188 -22.23 35.00 28.17
CA THR A 188 -22.60 36.43 28.09
C THR A 188 -23.97 36.69 27.45
N THR A 189 -24.50 35.75 26.66
CA THR A 189 -25.76 35.91 25.94
C THR A 189 -26.93 35.30 26.72
N ILE A 190 -27.75 36.13 27.37
CA ILE A 190 -28.93 35.68 28.12
C ILE A 190 -30.04 35.27 27.12
N GLY A 191 -30.22 33.96 26.88
CA GLY A 191 -31.27 33.42 26.02
C GLY A 191 -31.69 31.99 26.40
N PRO A 192 -32.95 31.58 26.17
CA PRO A 192 -33.51 30.36 26.73
C PRO A 192 -33.00 29.03 26.15
N ASN A 193 -32.02 29.05 25.22
CA ASN A 193 -31.55 27.86 24.48
C ASN A 193 -30.02 27.82 24.25
N ASN A 194 -29.22 28.67 24.90
CA ASN A 194 -27.77 28.75 24.66
C ASN A 194 -26.93 28.31 25.87
N ASP A 195 -27.21 27.14 26.43
CA ASP A 195 -26.51 26.65 27.63
C ASP A 195 -25.42 25.63 27.27
N VAL A 196 -24.39 26.11 26.55
CA VAL A 196 -23.23 25.30 26.14
C VAL A 196 -22.53 24.69 27.37
N ARG A 197 -22.44 25.44 28.47
CA ARG A 197 -21.83 25.01 29.73
C ARG A 197 -22.59 23.85 30.37
N ALA A 198 -23.92 23.94 30.49
CA ALA A 198 -24.70 22.82 31.03
C ALA A 198 -24.66 21.57 30.13
N GLN A 199 -24.53 21.74 28.80
CA GLN A 199 -24.34 20.60 27.90
C GLN A 199 -22.99 19.90 28.14
N ILE A 200 -21.91 20.67 28.34
CA ILE A 200 -20.59 20.14 28.70
C ILE A 200 -20.69 19.42 30.03
N GLN A 201 -21.27 20.06 31.05
CA GLN A 201 -21.48 19.49 32.39
C GLN A 201 -22.26 18.17 32.35
N SER A 202 -23.37 18.12 31.62
CA SER A 202 -24.16 16.90 31.42
C SER A 202 -23.34 15.80 30.74
N THR A 203 -22.52 16.16 29.76
CA THR A 203 -21.65 15.21 29.05
C THR A 203 -20.53 14.69 29.96
N MET A 204 -19.87 15.56 30.72
CA MET A 204 -18.83 15.17 31.67
C MET A 204 -19.38 14.26 32.78
N LEU A 205 -20.59 14.51 33.28
CA LEU A 205 -21.22 13.62 34.26
C LEU A 205 -21.58 12.25 33.67
N ARG A 206 -21.90 12.16 32.37
CA ARG A 206 -22.06 10.86 31.69
C ARG A 206 -20.73 10.12 31.60
N TYR A 207 -19.63 10.82 31.31
CA TYR A 207 -18.29 10.23 31.33
C TYR A 207 -17.86 9.81 32.73
N LEU A 208 -18.24 10.52 33.79
CA LEU A 208 -17.99 10.09 35.17
C LEU A 208 -18.65 8.74 35.48
N ASP A 209 -19.86 8.52 35.00
CA ASP A 209 -20.59 7.28 35.21
C ASP A 209 -20.00 6.11 34.41
N THR A 210 -19.22 6.37 33.35
CA THR A 210 -18.58 5.36 32.51
C THR A 210 -17.06 5.54 32.44
N ASP A 211 -16.46 6.09 33.49
CA ASP A 211 -15.07 6.55 33.44
C ASP A 211 -14.12 5.36 33.29
N THR A 212 -13.28 5.38 32.25
CA THR A 212 -12.32 4.30 31.97
C THR A 212 -11.45 3.96 33.17
N LEU A 213 -11.12 4.95 34.02
CA LEU A 213 -10.29 4.76 35.22
C LEU A 213 -11.01 3.98 36.34
N LEU A 214 -12.35 3.94 36.30
CA LEU A 214 -13.23 3.29 37.28
C LEU A 214 -13.76 1.92 36.79
N CYS A 215 -13.46 1.54 35.55
CA CYS A 215 -13.83 0.24 34.97
C CYS A 215 -12.76 -0.82 35.29
N TRP A 216 -12.87 -1.46 36.44
CA TRP A 216 -11.91 -2.50 36.86
C TRP A 216 -12.37 -3.90 36.45
N ALA A 217 -11.44 -4.75 36.05
CA ALA A 217 -11.71 -6.16 35.78
C ALA A 217 -12.25 -6.88 37.05
N PRO A 218 -13.14 -7.87 36.90
CA PRO A 218 -13.74 -8.58 38.03
C PRO A 218 -12.71 -9.40 38.82
N VAL A 219 -13.02 -9.68 40.08
CA VAL A 219 -12.19 -10.54 40.94
C VAL A 219 -12.35 -11.98 40.44
N ARG A 220 -11.26 -12.60 39.95
CA ARG A 220 -11.29 -13.98 39.44
C ARG A 220 -11.81 -14.94 40.52
N SER A 221 -12.92 -15.63 40.25
CA SER A 221 -13.35 -16.77 41.05
C SER A 221 -12.40 -17.94 40.82
N SER A 222 -12.21 -18.80 41.82
CA SER A 222 -11.27 -19.92 41.82
C SER A 222 -11.45 -20.96 40.69
N ILE A 223 -12.55 -20.88 39.94
CA ILE A 223 -12.93 -21.82 38.87
C ILE A 223 -12.31 -21.45 37.50
N GLU A 224 -11.90 -20.20 37.27
CA GLU A 224 -11.33 -19.76 35.97
C GLU A 224 -9.81 -19.97 35.83
N SER A 225 -9.13 -20.52 36.85
CA SER A 225 -7.68 -20.78 36.82
C SER A 225 -7.25 -21.80 35.76
N THR A 226 -8.19 -22.49 35.11
CA THR A 226 -7.90 -23.58 34.16
C THR A 226 -7.93 -23.16 32.68
N TYR A 227 -8.52 -22.01 32.30
CA TYR A 227 -8.75 -21.67 30.88
C TYR A 227 -8.60 -20.18 30.47
N GLY A 228 -8.10 -19.29 31.34
CA GLY A 228 -7.86 -17.88 30.98
C GLY A 228 -6.47 -17.62 30.37
N PRO A 229 -6.30 -16.64 29.44
CA PRO A 229 -4.99 -16.27 28.91
C PRO A 229 -4.10 -15.70 30.02
N THR A 230 -2.99 -16.39 30.27
CA THR A 230 -2.00 -16.01 31.28
C THR A 230 -0.88 -15.20 30.64
N THR A 231 -0.53 -14.06 31.21
CA THR A 231 0.75 -13.40 30.93
C THR A 231 1.92 -14.36 31.23
N PRO A 232 2.98 -14.37 30.40
CA PRO A 232 4.24 -15.03 30.75
C PRO A 232 4.73 -14.52 32.10
N ALA A 233 5.30 -15.40 32.94
CA ALA A 233 5.90 -14.96 34.19
C ALA A 233 7.10 -14.03 33.88
N PRO A 234 7.26 -12.91 34.58
CA PRO A 234 8.50 -12.14 34.52
C PRO A 234 9.69 -13.02 34.93
N GLU A 235 10.82 -12.91 34.23
CA GLU A 235 12.03 -13.70 34.52
C GLU A 235 12.66 -13.40 35.89
N ASP A 236 12.21 -12.33 36.57
CA ASP A 236 12.74 -11.85 37.86
C ASP A 236 12.09 -12.49 39.11
N GLY A 237 11.12 -13.37 38.94
CA GLY A 237 10.42 -14.04 40.05
C GLY A 237 9.38 -13.19 40.78
N SER A 238 9.03 -12.00 40.26
CA SER A 238 7.96 -11.17 40.81
C SER A 238 6.56 -11.77 40.58
N PRO A 239 5.59 -11.52 41.48
CA PRO A 239 4.25 -12.10 41.36
C PRO A 239 3.54 -11.61 40.09
N LYS A 240 2.87 -12.53 39.38
CA LYS A 240 2.09 -12.25 38.17
C LYS A 240 1.01 -11.19 38.45
N ARG A 241 1.15 -9.99 37.88
CA ARG A 241 0.18 -8.89 38.02
C ARG A 241 -1.03 -9.13 37.11
N SER A 242 -2.25 -8.97 37.66
CA SER A 242 -3.48 -9.02 36.87
C SER A 242 -3.81 -7.66 36.23
N LEU A 243 -4.66 -7.64 35.19
CA LEU A 243 -5.19 -6.39 34.62
C LEU A 243 -5.84 -5.52 35.71
N ARG A 244 -6.58 -6.17 36.63
CA ARG A 244 -7.24 -5.51 37.76
C ARG A 244 -6.23 -4.79 38.67
N ASP A 245 -5.09 -5.42 38.95
CA ASP A 245 -4.05 -4.83 39.81
C ASP A 245 -3.46 -3.58 39.17
N LEU A 246 -3.17 -3.63 37.87
CA LEU A 246 -2.65 -2.49 37.11
C LEU A 246 -3.66 -1.34 37.01
N GLN A 247 -4.95 -1.66 36.80
CA GLN A 247 -6.04 -0.68 36.79
C GLN A 247 -6.15 0.04 38.14
N MET A 248 -6.07 -0.71 39.25
CA MET A 248 -6.13 -0.13 40.59
C MET A 248 -4.88 0.68 40.96
N GLU A 249 -3.68 0.21 40.58
CA GLU A 249 -2.40 0.89 40.79
C GLU A 249 -2.37 2.24 40.07
N THR A 250 -2.97 2.31 38.88
CA THR A 250 -3.06 3.56 38.09
C THR A 250 -4.17 4.49 38.59
N ALA A 251 -5.33 3.94 38.96
CA ALA A 251 -6.50 4.73 39.34
C ALA A 251 -6.38 5.37 40.73
N LYS A 252 -5.87 4.62 41.72
CA LYS A 252 -5.87 5.05 43.14
C LYS A 252 -5.11 6.36 43.38
N PRO A 253 -3.89 6.58 42.84
CA PRO A 253 -3.17 7.83 43.05
C PRO A 253 -3.91 9.04 42.46
N ILE A 254 -4.52 8.89 41.28
CA ILE A 254 -5.29 9.94 40.62
C ILE A 254 -6.54 10.28 41.44
N ILE A 255 -7.29 9.26 41.88
CA ILE A 255 -8.48 9.45 42.73
C ILE A 255 -8.09 10.11 44.05
N ALA A 256 -7.03 9.63 44.70
CA ALA A 256 -6.56 10.18 45.98
C ALA A 256 -6.22 11.68 45.87
N PHE A 257 -5.50 12.07 44.81
CA PHE A 257 -5.21 13.48 44.54
C PHE A 257 -6.50 14.29 44.34
N LEU A 258 -7.42 13.82 43.48
CA LEU A 258 -8.65 14.55 43.19
C LEU A 258 -9.53 14.69 44.44
N THR A 259 -9.73 13.62 45.21
CA THR A 259 -10.51 13.66 46.45
C THR A 259 -9.80 14.37 47.61
N GLY A 260 -8.48 14.53 47.56
CA GLY A 260 -7.70 15.22 48.59
C GLY A 260 -7.55 16.72 48.33
N SER A 261 -7.42 17.12 47.06
CA SER A 261 -7.04 18.47 46.66
C SER A 261 -8.14 19.26 45.95
N ILE A 262 -9.08 18.59 45.28
CA ILE A 262 -10.08 19.25 44.41
C ILE A 262 -11.51 19.01 44.91
N TRP A 263 -11.82 17.78 45.30
CA TRP A 263 -13.14 17.37 45.78
C TRP A 263 -13.04 16.75 47.19
N PRO A 264 -12.68 17.54 48.22
CA PRO A 264 -12.55 17.05 49.58
C PRO A 264 -13.87 16.45 50.10
N GLY A 265 -13.78 15.25 50.69
CA GLY A 265 -14.90 14.61 51.39
C GLY A 265 -15.87 13.81 50.52
N ILE A 266 -15.62 13.66 49.21
CA ILE A 266 -16.42 12.76 48.36
C ILE A 266 -15.75 11.40 48.20
N SER A 267 -16.56 10.35 48.03
CA SER A 267 -16.09 9.02 47.67
C SER A 267 -16.37 8.77 46.19
N ILE A 268 -15.33 8.34 45.46
CA ILE A 268 -15.42 7.88 44.08
C ILE A 268 -15.26 6.37 44.10
N ILE A 269 -16.31 5.67 43.65
CA ILE A 269 -16.36 4.20 43.65
C ILE A 269 -16.14 3.65 42.23
N PRO A 270 -15.70 2.39 42.07
CA PRO A 270 -15.64 1.73 40.77
C PRO A 270 -17.00 1.72 40.07
N THR A 271 -16.98 1.86 38.75
CA THR A 271 -18.17 1.93 37.91
C THR A 271 -18.79 0.55 37.66
N LEU A 272 -17.99 -0.50 37.58
CA LEU A 272 -18.45 -1.85 37.30
C LEU A 272 -18.49 -2.69 38.58
N ASP A 273 -19.64 -3.30 38.85
CA ASP A 273 -19.77 -4.33 39.88
C ASP A 273 -19.14 -5.64 39.35
N PRO A 274 -18.47 -6.47 40.19
CA PRO A 274 -17.89 -7.74 39.76
C PRO A 274 -18.84 -8.67 39.01
N ASP A 275 -20.15 -8.60 39.29
CA ASP A 275 -21.18 -9.46 38.71
C ASP A 275 -22.08 -8.73 37.68
N SER A 276 -21.78 -7.48 37.32
CA SER A 276 -22.59 -6.68 36.38
C SER A 276 -21.76 -5.87 35.40
N ILE A 277 -22.15 -5.93 34.12
CA ILE A 277 -21.57 -5.08 33.07
C ILE A 277 -22.31 -3.74 32.91
N ILE A 278 -23.32 -3.49 33.74
CA ILE A 278 -24.07 -2.22 33.74
C ILE A 278 -23.34 -1.25 34.68
N PRO A 279 -22.93 -0.06 34.20
CA PRO A 279 -22.32 0.98 35.01
C PRO A 279 -23.20 1.38 36.20
N THR A 280 -22.61 1.40 37.39
CA THR A 280 -23.22 1.95 38.60
C THR A 280 -22.93 3.46 38.65
N GLN A 281 -23.99 4.25 38.80
CA GLN A 281 -23.84 5.69 38.91
C GLN A 281 -23.17 6.08 40.23
N GLN A 282 -22.37 7.15 40.21
CA GLN A 282 -21.82 7.74 41.43
C GLN A 282 -22.94 8.31 42.32
N SER A 283 -22.67 8.45 43.62
CA SER A 283 -23.64 9.01 44.57
C SER A 283 -24.10 10.43 44.15
N GLU A 284 -25.33 10.80 44.46
CA GLU A 284 -25.87 12.13 44.12
C GLU A 284 -25.02 13.26 44.71
N VAL A 285 -24.45 13.06 45.90
CA VAL A 285 -23.50 13.99 46.54
C VAL A 285 -22.21 14.12 45.72
N THR A 286 -21.59 13.00 45.32
CA THR A 286 -20.39 12.98 44.46
C THR A 286 -20.65 13.70 43.14
N ARG A 287 -21.79 13.40 42.49
CA ARG A 287 -22.20 14.04 41.24
C ARG A 287 -22.41 15.54 41.41
N SER A 288 -23.09 15.97 42.47
CA SER A 288 -23.37 17.38 42.73
C SER A 288 -22.09 18.20 42.95
N VAL A 289 -21.11 17.65 43.68
CA VAL A 289 -19.81 18.32 43.94
C VAL A 289 -19.00 18.47 42.65
N ILE A 290 -18.85 17.38 41.88
CA ILE A 290 -18.12 17.41 40.61
C ILE A 290 -18.82 18.31 39.59
N SER A 291 -20.15 18.24 39.54
CA SER A 291 -21.01 19.10 38.72
C SER A 291 -20.79 20.58 39.05
N GLY A 292 -20.77 20.94 40.32
CA GLY A 292 -20.49 22.31 40.77
C GLY A 292 -19.08 22.78 40.42
N TRP A 293 -18.07 21.89 40.53
CA TRP A 293 -16.70 22.21 40.12
C TRP A 293 -16.59 22.50 38.62
N ILE A 294 -17.19 21.64 37.77
CA ILE A 294 -17.21 21.85 36.31
C ILE A 294 -17.90 23.16 35.95
N ALA A 295 -19.04 23.46 36.60
CA ALA A 295 -19.77 24.69 36.36
C ALA A 295 -18.94 25.94 36.67
N GLY A 296 -18.06 25.87 37.67
CA GLY A 296 -17.18 26.96 38.10
C GLY A 296 -15.90 27.14 37.28
N LEU A 297 -15.59 26.26 36.32
CA LEU A 297 -14.37 26.39 35.51
C LEU A 297 -14.47 27.56 34.52
N PRO A 298 -13.42 28.38 34.34
CA PRO A 298 -13.42 29.37 33.28
C PRO A 298 -13.45 28.71 31.90
N ALA A 299 -13.84 29.46 30.88
CA ALA A 299 -14.17 28.91 29.56
C ALA A 299 -13.00 28.19 28.87
N TYR A 300 -11.76 28.60 29.12
CA TYR A 300 -10.58 27.96 28.53
C TYR A 300 -10.32 26.59 29.16
N GLU A 301 -10.36 26.53 30.49
CA GLU A 301 -10.16 25.33 31.30
C GLU A 301 -11.32 24.33 31.09
N LEU A 302 -12.55 24.84 30.90
CA LEU A 302 -13.71 24.00 30.58
C LEU A 302 -13.60 23.38 29.18
N ALA A 303 -13.13 24.13 28.18
CA ALA A 303 -12.88 23.61 26.84
C ALA A 303 -11.71 22.60 26.81
N ALA A 304 -10.66 22.85 27.60
CA ALA A 304 -9.57 21.91 27.82
C ALA A 304 -10.07 20.62 28.48
N LEU A 305 -10.98 20.72 29.46
CA LEU A 305 -11.54 19.57 30.19
C LEU A 305 -12.40 18.72 29.28
N GLU A 306 -13.30 19.36 28.52
CA GLU A 306 -14.11 18.70 27.51
C GLU A 306 -13.22 17.93 26.53
N ARG A 307 -12.15 18.56 26.03
CA ARG A 307 -11.20 17.93 25.10
C ARG A 307 -10.48 16.72 25.70
N ALA A 308 -9.91 16.88 26.90
CA ALA A 308 -9.13 15.84 27.55
C ALA A 308 -10.01 14.64 27.96
N ALA A 309 -11.21 14.90 28.49
CA ALA A 309 -12.15 13.87 28.88
C ALA A 309 -12.71 13.09 27.68
N LEU A 310 -13.02 13.78 26.57
CA LEU A 310 -13.45 13.11 25.33
C LEU A 310 -12.36 12.23 24.73
N ALA A 311 -11.10 12.71 24.74
CA ALA A 311 -9.97 11.96 24.19
C ALA A 311 -9.63 10.71 25.02
N THR A 312 -9.68 10.83 26.36
CA THR A 312 -9.32 9.73 27.27
C THR A 312 -10.49 8.85 27.68
N LYS A 313 -11.72 9.29 27.37
CA LYS A 313 -12.98 8.73 27.90
C LYS A 313 -13.00 8.72 29.44
N SER A 314 -12.28 9.64 30.07
CA SER A 314 -12.14 9.73 31.52
C SER A 314 -12.18 11.18 31.99
N LEU A 315 -13.20 11.52 32.79
CA LEU A 315 -13.29 12.82 33.45
C LEU A 315 -12.16 12.96 34.49
N LEU A 316 -11.82 11.87 35.19
CA LEU A 316 -10.79 11.89 36.23
C LEU A 316 -9.40 12.18 35.65
N VAL A 317 -9.04 11.55 34.53
CA VAL A 317 -7.75 11.83 33.85
C VAL A 317 -7.73 13.26 33.32
N GLY A 318 -8.83 13.74 32.71
CA GLY A 318 -8.94 15.12 32.23
C GLY A 318 -8.81 16.15 33.36
N ALA A 319 -9.51 15.94 34.47
CA ALA A 319 -9.46 16.84 35.63
C ALA A 319 -8.06 16.86 36.28
N ARG A 320 -7.43 15.69 36.44
CA ARG A 320 -6.07 15.59 36.99
C ARG A 320 -5.05 16.31 36.11
N LEU A 321 -5.18 16.19 34.79
CA LEU A 321 -4.29 16.85 33.83
C LEU A 321 -4.45 18.37 33.89
N ILE A 322 -5.66 18.90 33.88
CA ILE A 322 -5.87 20.36 33.84
C ILE A 322 -5.44 21.02 35.14
N VAL A 323 -5.71 20.40 36.27
CA VAL A 323 -5.26 20.91 37.57
C VAL A 323 -3.73 21.01 37.65
N GLU A 324 -3.00 20.10 36.98
CA GLU A 324 -1.53 20.14 36.95
C GLU A 324 -0.97 21.29 36.12
N TRP A 325 -1.68 21.68 35.05
CA TRP A 325 -1.12 22.56 34.00
C TRP A 325 -1.79 23.93 33.89
N SER A 326 -2.99 24.12 34.43
CA SER A 326 -3.73 25.38 34.39
C SER A 326 -3.27 26.38 35.45
N GLU A 327 -3.31 27.66 35.07
CA GLU A 327 -2.91 28.75 35.95
C GLU A 327 -3.86 28.96 37.13
N GLU A 328 -5.15 28.69 36.93
CA GLU A 328 -6.19 28.82 37.95
C GLU A 328 -5.89 27.95 39.19
N PHE A 329 -5.16 26.85 38.99
CA PHE A 329 -4.80 25.89 40.02
C PHE A 329 -3.34 25.99 40.49
N ARG A 330 -2.60 27.07 40.16
CA ARG A 330 -1.20 27.24 40.61
C ARG A 330 -1.03 27.12 42.12
N HIS A 331 -2.02 27.57 42.89
CA HIS A 331 -2.03 27.49 44.35
C HIS A 331 -2.00 26.04 44.87
N LEU A 332 -2.38 25.06 44.05
CA LEU A 332 -2.34 23.62 44.35
C LEU A 332 -1.06 22.94 43.85
N GLN A 333 -0.29 23.59 42.97
CA GLN A 333 0.92 23.04 42.34
C GLN A 333 2.20 23.31 43.18
N GLN A 334 2.19 24.35 44.01
CA GLN A 334 3.35 24.86 44.76
C GLN A 334 3.84 23.97 45.92
N SER A 335 3.10 22.94 46.32
CA SER A 335 3.52 22.02 47.39
C SER A 335 4.61 21.02 46.97
N SER A 336 4.92 20.91 45.67
CA SER A 336 5.91 19.94 45.13
C SER A 336 7.31 20.52 44.86
N GLU A 337 7.46 21.85 44.77
CA GLU A 337 8.73 22.49 44.36
C GLU A 337 9.72 22.75 45.51
N SER A 338 9.32 22.59 46.77
CA SER A 338 10.17 22.88 47.94
C SER A 338 11.20 21.79 48.26
N THR A 339 11.09 20.59 47.70
CA THR A 339 11.93 19.43 48.10
C THR A 339 13.20 19.27 47.23
N THR A 340 13.29 19.96 46.10
CA THR A 340 14.29 19.68 45.04
C THR A 340 15.71 20.24 45.26
N MET A 341 16.00 20.96 46.36
CA MET A 341 17.30 21.64 46.50
C MET A 341 18.36 20.96 47.39
N GLU A 342 18.05 19.92 48.17
CA GLU A 342 19.02 19.33 49.11
C GLU A 342 19.58 17.93 48.77
N THR A 343 19.02 17.18 47.80
CA THR A 343 19.34 15.74 47.68
C THR A 343 20.29 15.34 46.54
N ILE A 344 20.81 16.28 45.74
CA ILE A 344 21.63 15.95 44.53
C ILE A 344 23.15 15.77 44.85
N SER A 345 23.56 15.71 46.12
CA SER A 345 24.99 15.62 46.47
C SER A 345 25.56 14.20 46.64
N THR A 346 24.77 13.15 46.82
CA THR A 346 25.34 11.83 47.16
C THR A 346 24.55 10.62 46.63
N ALA A 347 24.86 10.14 45.43
CA ALA A 347 24.77 8.71 45.05
C ALA A 347 25.28 8.48 43.61
N ALA A 348 26.54 8.10 43.47
CA ALA A 348 27.08 7.45 42.28
C ALA A 348 27.12 5.94 42.54
N GLY A 349 26.37 5.16 41.76
CA GLY A 349 26.44 3.69 41.73
C GLY A 349 25.14 2.99 42.17
N GLY A 350 24.32 2.59 41.19
CA GLY A 350 23.14 1.75 41.40
C GLY A 350 22.28 1.63 40.14
N SER A 351 21.78 0.43 39.86
CA SER A 351 21.08 0.02 38.63
C SER A 351 19.89 0.89 38.19
N GLN A 352 19.77 1.10 36.88
CA GLN A 352 18.80 1.96 36.17
C GLN A 352 17.30 1.60 36.34
N ALA A 353 16.95 0.56 37.11
CA ALA A 353 15.57 0.06 37.22
C ALA A 353 14.75 0.64 38.39
N ALA A 354 15.30 1.53 39.22
CA ALA A 354 14.64 2.01 40.44
C ALA A 354 14.53 3.56 40.58
N ILE A 355 14.59 4.32 39.48
CA ILE A 355 14.60 5.81 39.54
C ILE A 355 13.22 6.47 39.29
N ASN A 356 12.17 5.73 38.88
CA ASN A 356 10.97 6.38 38.31
C ASN A 356 9.70 6.49 39.18
N SER A 357 9.74 6.48 40.52
CA SER A 357 8.48 6.37 41.30
C SER A 357 8.10 7.48 42.29
N ALA A 358 8.75 8.66 42.30
CA ALA A 358 8.31 9.74 43.21
C ALA A 358 8.30 11.19 42.66
N ASP A 359 8.99 11.50 41.55
CA ASP A 359 9.29 12.90 41.18
C ASP A 359 8.79 13.37 39.79
N GLN A 360 7.88 12.66 39.12
CA GLN A 360 7.33 13.11 37.82
C GLN A 360 5.96 13.79 37.96
N ARG A 361 5.86 15.05 37.49
CA ARG A 361 4.59 15.78 37.27
C ARG A 361 3.65 14.98 36.38
N PHE A 362 2.34 15.04 36.64
CA PHE A 362 1.34 14.32 35.85
C PHE A 362 1.15 14.97 34.47
N GLY A 363 1.84 14.43 33.46
CA GLY A 363 1.90 14.99 32.12
C GLY A 363 1.04 14.26 31.08
N VAL A 364 1.18 14.68 29.82
CA VAL A 364 0.52 14.06 28.65
C VAL A 364 0.78 12.56 28.58
N GLU A 365 2.01 12.12 28.84
CA GLU A 365 2.36 10.69 28.83
C GLU A 365 1.66 9.90 29.93
N SER A 366 1.66 10.41 31.16
CA SER A 366 0.98 9.76 32.28
C SER A 366 -0.53 9.66 32.03
N ALA A 367 -1.14 10.71 31.47
CA ALA A 367 -2.54 10.74 31.10
C ALA A 367 -2.87 9.78 29.95
N ALA A 368 -2.05 9.72 28.89
CA ALA A 368 -2.23 8.80 27.78
C ALA A 368 -2.07 7.34 28.21
N GLN A 369 -1.11 7.06 29.09
CA GLN A 369 -0.90 5.72 29.67
C GLN A 369 -2.08 5.30 30.54
N ALA A 370 -2.60 6.20 31.39
CA ALA A 370 -3.77 5.92 32.22
C ALA A 370 -5.02 5.62 31.37
N ALA A 371 -5.21 6.34 30.26
CA ALA A 371 -6.34 6.14 29.36
C ALA A 371 -6.22 4.87 28.49
N SER A 372 -5.00 4.41 28.21
CA SER A 372 -4.73 3.31 27.28
C SER A 372 -4.27 2.02 27.98
N LEU A 373 -4.46 1.92 29.29
CA LEU A 373 -3.91 0.84 30.11
C LEU A 373 -4.43 -0.55 29.67
N GLU A 374 -5.74 -0.68 29.47
CA GLU A 374 -6.34 -1.94 29.05
C GLU A 374 -5.91 -2.33 27.63
N VAL A 375 -5.85 -1.36 26.71
CA VAL A 375 -5.32 -1.56 25.35
C VAL A 375 -3.88 -2.04 25.42
N SER A 376 -3.02 -1.39 26.21
CA SER A 376 -1.62 -1.76 26.38
C SER A 376 -1.45 -3.16 26.99
N TRP A 377 -2.33 -3.53 27.92
CA TRP A 377 -2.34 -4.87 28.52
C TRP A 377 -2.78 -5.95 27.51
N GLN A 378 -3.81 -5.65 26.71
CA GLN A 378 -4.30 -6.56 25.66
C GLN A 378 -3.28 -6.71 24.53
N THR A 379 -2.63 -5.62 24.08
CA THR A 379 -1.60 -5.68 23.03
C THR A 379 -0.34 -6.42 23.51
N ALA A 380 0.01 -6.32 24.79
CA ALA A 380 1.09 -7.12 25.37
C ALA A 380 0.81 -8.64 25.33
N ILE A 381 -0.46 -9.06 25.37
CA ILE A 381 -0.87 -10.48 25.37
C ILE A 381 -1.14 -11.00 23.96
N TYR A 382 -1.86 -10.21 23.15
CA TYR A 382 -2.40 -10.65 21.86
C TYR A 382 -1.66 -10.05 20.66
N GLY A 383 -0.64 -9.23 20.92
CA GLY A 383 0.10 -8.48 19.90
C GLY A 383 -0.54 -7.15 19.56
N GLU A 384 0.29 -6.22 19.09
CA GLU A 384 -0.15 -4.91 18.61
C GLU A 384 -0.65 -5.02 17.17
N VAL A 385 -1.84 -4.46 16.91
CA VAL A 385 -2.31 -4.24 15.53
C VAL A 385 -1.69 -2.93 15.03
N GLU A 386 -0.65 -3.04 14.21
CA GLU A 386 0.01 -1.92 13.52
C GLU A 386 -1.03 -1.02 12.81
N ASP A 387 -0.81 0.30 12.89
CA ASP A 387 -1.65 1.41 12.39
C ASP A 387 -2.88 1.80 13.22
N THR A 388 -3.55 0.88 13.94
CA THR A 388 -4.77 1.25 14.71
C THR A 388 -4.41 1.75 16.10
N HIS A 389 -3.59 0.98 16.82
CA HIS A 389 -3.15 1.37 18.15
C HIS A 389 -2.17 2.54 18.08
N ASP A 390 -1.29 2.60 17.07
CA ASP A 390 -0.36 3.72 16.88
C ASP A 390 -1.08 5.05 16.61
N VAL A 391 -2.09 5.04 15.72
CA VAL A 391 -2.84 6.25 15.38
C VAL A 391 -3.71 6.71 16.55
N GLU A 392 -4.36 5.79 17.27
CA GLU A 392 -5.12 6.14 18.49
C GLU A 392 -4.19 6.68 19.58
N LYS A 393 -3.04 6.02 19.78
CA LYS A 393 -2.02 6.38 20.77
C LYS A 393 -1.44 7.78 20.52
N GLU A 394 -1.08 8.10 19.27
CA GLU A 394 -0.57 9.43 18.92
C GLU A 394 -1.68 10.49 18.85
N ASP A 395 -2.91 10.13 18.48
CA ASP A 395 -4.03 11.09 18.54
C ASP A 395 -4.37 11.46 19.98
N VAL A 396 -4.44 10.50 20.91
CA VAL A 396 -4.69 10.77 22.33
C VAL A 396 -3.61 11.72 22.90
N ARG A 397 -2.32 11.45 22.63
CA ARG A 397 -1.23 12.37 23.02
C ARG A 397 -1.40 13.76 22.46
N ARG A 398 -1.77 13.87 21.18
CA ARG A 398 -1.97 15.15 20.51
C ARG A 398 -3.15 15.95 21.10
N GLN A 399 -4.29 15.29 21.35
CA GLN A 399 -5.46 15.95 21.97
C GLN A 399 -5.11 16.44 23.38
N LEU A 400 -4.41 15.61 24.18
CA LEU A 400 -3.97 15.98 25.53
C LEU A 400 -2.92 17.09 25.51
N GLY A 401 -1.98 17.04 24.57
CA GLY A 401 -0.99 18.10 24.35
C GLY A 401 -1.64 19.44 23.99
N SER A 402 -2.69 19.43 23.17
CA SER A 402 -3.44 20.65 22.84
C SER A 402 -4.15 21.26 24.05
N ALA A 403 -4.69 20.42 24.95
CA ALA A 403 -5.28 20.86 26.21
C ALA A 403 -4.21 21.47 27.14
N VAL A 404 -3.03 20.86 27.26
CA VAL A 404 -1.93 21.41 28.09
C VAL A 404 -1.41 22.75 27.56
N LEU A 405 -1.26 22.89 26.23
CA LEU A 405 -0.77 24.12 25.60
C LEU A 405 -1.76 25.29 25.68
N MET A 406 -3.05 24.99 25.84
CA MET A 406 -4.09 25.97 26.13
C MET A 406 -3.92 26.62 27.52
N GLU A 407 -3.33 25.85 28.44
CA GLU A 407 -3.26 26.16 29.86
C GLU A 407 -1.92 26.77 30.30
N HIS A 408 -0.83 26.61 29.52
CA HIS A 408 0.51 26.96 29.98
C HIS A 408 0.99 28.41 29.64
N PRO A 409 1.47 29.19 30.63
CA PRO A 409 1.83 30.62 30.49
C PRO A 409 3.30 30.95 30.19
N ALA A 410 4.27 30.04 30.37
CA ALA A 410 5.69 30.41 30.32
C ALA A 410 6.62 29.35 29.73
N VAL A 411 6.73 29.27 28.40
CA VAL A 411 7.87 28.60 27.74
C VAL A 411 8.49 29.55 26.71
N LEU A 412 9.04 30.68 27.15
CA LEU A 412 9.90 31.50 26.30
C LEU A 412 11.16 32.10 26.96
N THR A 413 11.41 31.85 28.26
CA THR A 413 12.61 32.42 28.93
C THR A 413 13.77 31.43 29.11
N LYS A 414 13.59 30.12 28.87
CA LYS A 414 14.69 29.13 28.93
C LYS A 414 15.10 28.50 27.59
N LEU A 415 14.47 28.86 26.48
CA LEU A 415 14.68 28.21 25.17
C LEU A 415 15.27 29.12 24.09
N ARG A 416 16.03 30.15 24.49
CA ARG A 416 16.72 31.04 23.54
C ARG A 416 18.25 31.07 23.64
N VAL A 417 18.89 30.43 24.64
CA VAL A 417 20.36 30.54 24.84
C VAL A 417 21.10 29.21 25.09
N ALA A 418 20.44 28.08 25.32
CA ALA A 418 21.12 26.79 25.36
C ALA A 418 20.22 25.70 24.79
N TYR A 419 20.76 24.87 23.89
CA TYR A 419 20.13 23.72 23.25
C TYR A 419 19.16 24.01 22.08
N PRO A 420 19.63 23.85 20.83
CA PRO A 420 18.77 23.64 19.65
C PRO A 420 18.04 22.29 19.66
N THR A 421 18.33 21.43 20.65
CA THR A 421 17.99 19.99 20.64
C THR A 421 16.74 19.64 21.45
N PHE A 422 16.28 20.49 22.38
CA PHE A 422 15.17 20.13 23.27
C PHE A 422 13.78 20.23 22.59
N PHE A 423 13.62 21.18 21.65
CA PHE A 423 12.42 21.23 20.78
C PHE A 423 12.41 20.20 19.64
N LYS A 424 13.52 19.47 19.44
CA LYS A 424 13.64 18.41 18.45
C LYS A 424 13.29 17.01 18.98
N GLN A 425 13.14 16.83 20.30
CA GLN A 425 13.01 15.48 20.89
C GLN A 425 11.68 15.21 21.60
N ASN A 426 10.94 16.22 22.10
CA ASN A 426 9.67 15.99 22.83
C ASN A 426 8.45 16.73 22.25
N TRP A 427 8.66 17.47 21.17
CA TRP A 427 7.64 17.65 20.15
C TRP A 427 8.11 16.77 19.01
N ILE A 428 7.53 15.60 18.89
CA ILE A 428 7.47 14.89 17.62
C ILE A 428 6.22 15.47 16.94
N PRO A 429 6.31 16.52 16.10
CA PRO A 429 5.73 16.30 14.79
C PRO A 429 6.41 15.05 14.26
N LEU A 430 5.63 14.21 13.60
CA LEU A 430 6.09 13.60 12.36
C LEU A 430 6.82 14.69 11.53
N GLU A 431 8.06 15.00 11.85
CA GLU A 431 9.11 15.50 10.99
C GLU A 431 9.90 14.23 10.63
N LEU A 432 9.63 13.43 9.60
CA LEU A 432 9.00 13.73 8.31
C LEU A 432 9.26 15.17 7.91
N ASN A 433 10.51 15.61 8.02
CA ASN A 433 10.98 16.90 7.53
C ASN A 433 10.99 16.85 6.00
N LEU A 434 9.79 16.81 5.40
CA LEU A 434 9.10 17.87 4.67
C LEU A 434 9.91 18.95 3.94
N LYS A 435 11.24 18.89 3.93
CA LYS A 435 12.06 19.56 2.91
C LYS A 435 12.07 18.84 1.57
N ASP A 436 11.45 17.66 1.47
CA ASP A 436 11.04 17.07 0.19
C ASP A 436 9.51 17.03 -0.04
N LEU A 437 8.71 17.63 0.85
CA LEU A 437 7.24 17.71 0.69
C LEU A 437 6.76 19.17 0.69
N SER A 438 7.48 20.05 0.00
CA SER A 438 6.81 21.18 -0.66
C SER A 438 6.30 20.69 -2.02
N ARG A 439 5.03 20.24 -2.02
CA ARG A 439 4.01 20.41 -3.08
C ARG A 439 2.77 19.57 -2.72
N ASP A 440 1.82 20.21 -2.05
CA ASP A 440 0.38 19.90 -1.89
C ASP A 440 -0.10 18.49 -1.56
N VAL A 441 -0.67 18.34 -0.36
CA VAL A 441 -1.74 17.36 -0.10
C VAL A 441 -3.04 18.10 0.21
N VAL A 442 -3.72 18.51 -0.86
CA VAL A 442 -5.17 18.71 -0.86
C VAL A 442 -5.80 17.37 -0.46
N ILE A 443 -6.74 17.31 0.50
CA ILE A 443 -7.65 16.14 0.56
C ILE A 443 -8.71 16.39 -0.51
N THR A 444 -8.29 16.19 -1.74
CA THR A 444 -9.07 15.44 -2.69
C THR A 444 -9.11 14.02 -2.11
N MET A 445 -10.26 13.36 -2.14
CA MET A 445 -10.24 11.90 -2.20
C MET A 445 -9.17 11.57 -3.22
N SER A 446 -8.15 10.78 -2.88
CA SER A 446 -7.20 10.42 -3.92
C SER A 446 -8.01 9.61 -4.95
N GLU A 447 -8.46 10.31 -6.00
CA GLU A 447 -8.12 9.89 -7.34
C GLU A 447 -6.75 9.23 -7.21
N ARG A 448 -6.61 7.98 -7.65
CA ARG A 448 -5.30 7.56 -8.14
C ARG A 448 -4.88 8.71 -9.03
N THR A 449 -4.05 9.61 -8.51
CA THR A 449 -3.73 10.81 -9.24
C THR A 449 -3.09 10.25 -10.48
N ASP A 450 -3.62 10.65 -11.62
CA ASP A 450 -3.12 10.35 -12.94
C ASP A 450 -1.68 10.90 -13.14
N LEU A 451 -0.87 11.04 -12.08
CA LEU A 451 0.56 11.36 -12.06
C LEU A 451 1.39 10.35 -12.87
N GLN A 452 0.82 9.20 -13.20
CA GLN A 452 1.41 8.24 -14.11
C GLN A 452 0.91 8.38 -15.57
N HIS A 453 -0.09 9.22 -15.84
CA HIS A 453 -0.52 9.58 -17.20
C HIS A 453 0.38 10.59 -17.88
N ASP A 454 1.25 11.28 -17.14
CA ASP A 454 2.22 12.24 -17.71
C ASP A 454 3.39 11.58 -18.45
N LEU A 455 3.45 10.25 -18.49
CA LEU A 455 4.33 9.54 -19.41
C LEU A 455 3.85 9.73 -20.85
N PRO A 456 4.66 10.28 -21.77
CA PRO A 456 4.29 10.33 -23.17
C PRO A 456 4.30 8.91 -23.76
N LYS A 457 3.25 8.59 -24.52
CA LYS A 457 3.22 7.42 -25.42
C LYS A 457 4.14 7.72 -26.62
N ALA A 458 4.87 6.73 -27.13
CA ALA A 458 5.74 6.94 -28.28
C ALA A 458 4.91 7.11 -29.57
N ALA A 459 5.37 7.96 -30.49
CA ALA A 459 4.83 7.95 -31.84
C ALA A 459 5.18 6.61 -32.50
N LEU A 460 4.22 6.05 -33.23
CA LEU A 460 4.43 4.82 -33.99
C LEU A 460 4.76 5.18 -35.45
N PRO A 461 5.73 4.52 -36.09
CA PRO A 461 5.90 4.62 -37.53
C PRO A 461 4.68 4.04 -38.25
N ARG A 462 4.61 4.23 -39.57
CA ARG A 462 3.64 3.53 -40.39
C ARG A 462 3.94 2.02 -40.35
N LEU A 463 3.11 1.27 -39.63
CA LEU A 463 3.20 -0.19 -39.54
C LEU A 463 2.41 -0.86 -40.67
N ALA A 464 2.78 -0.56 -41.91
CA ALA A 464 2.17 -1.11 -43.11
C ALA A 464 3.23 -1.25 -44.21
N LEU A 465 2.96 -2.12 -45.19
CA LEU A 465 3.82 -2.22 -46.37
C LEU A 465 3.63 -1.01 -47.29
N ALA A 466 4.68 -0.67 -48.03
CA ALA A 466 4.66 0.31 -49.10
C ALA A 466 3.61 -0.08 -50.16
N ASN A 467 3.07 0.95 -50.82
CA ASN A 467 2.00 0.76 -51.79
C ASN A 467 2.46 -0.17 -52.93
N GLY A 468 1.82 -1.34 -53.04
CA GLY A 468 2.09 -2.32 -54.11
C GLY A 468 2.84 -3.58 -53.66
N LEU A 469 3.44 -3.58 -52.46
CA LEU A 469 4.09 -4.77 -51.89
C LEU A 469 3.04 -5.63 -51.16
N ARG A 470 2.98 -6.93 -51.48
CA ARG A 470 2.08 -7.89 -50.79
C ARG A 470 2.84 -8.63 -49.70
N ALA A 471 2.16 -8.98 -48.61
CA ALA A 471 2.75 -9.70 -47.48
C ALA A 471 3.42 -11.03 -47.90
N ASP A 472 2.80 -11.77 -48.82
CA ASP A 472 3.32 -13.04 -49.34
C ASP A 472 4.63 -12.88 -50.14
N ASP A 473 4.91 -11.68 -50.65
CA ASP A 473 6.11 -11.37 -51.41
C ASP A 473 7.29 -10.97 -50.48
N VAL A 474 7.06 -10.84 -49.16
CA VAL A 474 8.07 -10.39 -48.18
C VAL A 474 8.88 -11.57 -47.63
N ASN A 475 10.16 -11.65 -48.00
CA ASN A 475 11.10 -12.61 -47.40
C ASN A 475 11.74 -12.03 -46.12
N ALA A 476 11.10 -12.28 -44.97
CA ALA A 476 11.55 -11.78 -43.68
C ALA A 476 12.99 -12.20 -43.32
N SER A 477 13.39 -13.43 -43.65
CA SER A 477 14.74 -13.94 -43.35
C SER A 477 15.82 -13.22 -44.16
N SER A 478 15.61 -13.03 -45.46
CA SER A 478 16.57 -12.31 -46.31
C SER A 478 16.70 -10.84 -45.91
N ILE A 479 15.58 -10.18 -45.60
CA ILE A 479 15.57 -8.77 -45.17
C ILE A 479 16.29 -8.59 -43.84
N ALA A 480 15.96 -9.43 -42.84
CA ALA A 480 16.63 -9.38 -41.54
C ALA A 480 18.13 -9.68 -41.66
N ALA A 481 18.52 -10.63 -42.53
CA ALA A 481 19.93 -10.98 -42.74
C ALA A 481 20.71 -9.83 -43.37
N ALA A 482 20.12 -9.17 -44.38
CA ALA A 482 20.70 -7.98 -44.99
C ALA A 482 20.89 -6.84 -43.98
N TRP A 483 19.90 -6.60 -43.10
CA TRP A 483 20.00 -5.57 -42.08
C TRP A 483 21.09 -5.89 -41.03
N ILE A 484 21.15 -7.14 -40.55
CA ILE A 484 22.21 -7.57 -39.61
C ILE A 484 23.60 -7.49 -40.25
N SER A 485 23.73 -7.81 -41.53
CA SER A 485 25.00 -7.65 -42.26
C SER A 485 25.44 -6.18 -42.27
N GLN A 486 24.54 -5.26 -42.64
CA GLN A 486 24.85 -3.83 -42.65
C GLN A 486 25.24 -3.30 -41.27
N LEU A 487 24.59 -3.77 -40.20
CA LEU A 487 24.97 -3.42 -38.83
C LEU A 487 26.35 -3.97 -38.47
N ASN A 488 26.66 -5.22 -38.81
CA ASN A 488 27.99 -5.80 -38.60
C ASN A 488 29.09 -5.05 -39.37
N ASP A 489 28.78 -4.58 -40.59
CA ASP A 489 29.72 -3.78 -41.40
C ASP A 489 29.98 -2.42 -40.73
N TYR A 490 28.95 -1.77 -40.21
CA TYR A 490 29.12 -0.55 -39.42
C TYR A 490 29.97 -0.78 -38.16
N LEU A 491 29.77 -1.89 -37.45
CA LEU A 491 30.53 -2.21 -36.24
C LEU A 491 32.04 -2.46 -36.52
N GLN A 492 32.45 -2.61 -37.78
CA GLN A 492 33.85 -2.75 -38.19
C GLN A 492 34.56 -1.41 -38.49
N GLY A 493 33.93 -0.27 -38.18
CA GLY A 493 34.52 1.07 -38.33
C GLY A 493 33.74 2.03 -39.22
N GLY A 494 32.43 1.81 -39.39
CA GLY A 494 31.53 2.68 -40.13
C GLY A 494 31.25 4.01 -39.44
N SER A 495 30.77 5.00 -40.20
CA SER A 495 30.50 6.34 -39.67
C SER A 495 29.11 6.44 -39.01
N SER A 496 28.93 7.35 -38.06
CA SER A 496 27.62 7.63 -37.43
C SER A 496 26.49 7.87 -38.45
N ALA A 497 26.83 8.48 -39.59
CA ALA A 497 25.91 8.72 -40.70
C ALA A 497 25.44 7.42 -41.38
N ASP A 498 26.20 6.34 -41.30
CA ASP A 498 25.82 5.04 -41.86
C ASP A 498 24.89 4.29 -40.92
N LEU A 499 25.14 4.33 -39.61
CA LEU A 499 24.23 3.72 -38.63
C LEU A 499 22.85 4.38 -38.63
N THR A 500 22.79 5.71 -38.66
CA THR A 500 21.52 6.45 -38.61
C THR A 500 20.58 6.12 -39.78
N LYS A 501 21.11 5.66 -40.93
CA LYS A 501 20.30 5.20 -42.07
C LYS A 501 19.60 3.85 -41.82
N LEU A 502 20.15 3.02 -40.94
CA LEU A 502 19.61 1.68 -40.60
C LEU A 502 18.38 1.76 -39.68
N PHE A 503 18.18 2.89 -39.01
CA PHE A 503 17.14 3.11 -38.01
C PHE A 503 16.08 4.09 -38.52
N HIS A 504 14.83 3.84 -38.14
CA HIS A 504 13.71 4.75 -38.43
C HIS A 504 13.79 6.01 -37.54
N GLU A 505 13.20 7.13 -37.93
CA GLU A 505 13.23 8.37 -37.13
C GLU A 505 12.63 8.19 -35.72
N GLU A 506 11.50 7.49 -35.62
CA GLU A 506 10.86 7.08 -34.37
C GLU A 506 11.45 5.80 -33.76
N SER A 507 12.70 5.43 -34.08
CA SER A 507 13.33 4.21 -33.55
C SER A 507 13.59 4.27 -32.05
N TRP A 508 13.57 3.10 -31.41
CA TRP A 508 13.95 2.92 -30.00
C TRP A 508 14.95 1.79 -29.85
N TRP A 509 16.00 2.03 -29.05
CA TRP A 509 16.86 0.97 -28.55
C TRP A 509 16.62 0.75 -27.06
N ARG A 510 16.15 -0.43 -26.68
CA ARG A 510 16.10 -0.87 -25.27
C ARG A 510 17.27 -1.80 -24.95
N ASP A 511 18.22 -1.32 -24.16
CA ASP A 511 19.40 -2.08 -23.71
C ASP A 511 19.20 -2.54 -22.26
N ILE A 512 19.28 -3.85 -22.01
CA ILE A 512 19.21 -4.45 -20.67
C ILE A 512 20.57 -5.07 -20.37
N LEU A 513 21.37 -4.36 -19.57
CA LEU A 513 22.66 -4.80 -19.03
C LEU A 513 23.78 -5.09 -20.05
N ALA A 514 23.51 -5.01 -21.36
CA ALA A 514 24.42 -5.51 -22.39
C ALA A 514 25.54 -4.53 -22.74
N MET A 515 25.24 -3.23 -22.89
CA MET A 515 26.23 -2.20 -23.18
C MET A 515 26.72 -1.48 -21.93
N SER A 516 25.83 -1.35 -20.96
CA SER A 516 26.10 -0.81 -19.62
C SER A 516 25.46 -1.70 -18.56
N TRP A 517 25.92 -1.64 -17.31
CA TRP A 517 25.29 -2.32 -16.18
C TRP A 517 23.96 -1.66 -15.72
N ASP A 518 23.16 -1.20 -16.68
CA ASP A 518 21.92 -0.46 -16.46
C ASP A 518 20.86 -0.90 -17.49
N THR A 519 19.59 -0.57 -17.24
CA THR A 519 18.50 -0.70 -18.21
C THR A 519 18.20 0.65 -18.82
N ARG A 520 18.31 0.76 -20.14
CA ARG A 520 18.30 2.04 -20.86
C ARG A 520 17.28 1.98 -22.00
N ALA A 521 16.55 3.07 -22.24
CA ALA A 521 15.65 3.22 -23.37
C ALA A 521 16.00 4.49 -24.17
N ILE A 522 16.54 4.29 -25.37
CA ILE A 522 17.18 5.34 -26.16
C ILE A 522 16.32 5.65 -27.38
N LYS A 523 15.79 6.87 -27.44
CA LYS A 523 14.97 7.34 -28.56
C LYS A 523 15.80 7.97 -29.67
N GLY A 524 15.57 7.50 -30.89
CA GLY A 524 15.98 8.12 -32.14
C GLY A 524 17.39 7.72 -32.62
N PRO A 525 17.61 7.74 -33.94
CA PRO A 525 18.82 7.21 -34.57
C PRO A 525 20.10 7.91 -34.11
N SER A 526 20.09 9.24 -33.94
CA SER A 526 21.27 10.00 -33.49
C SER A 526 21.68 9.67 -32.06
N SER A 527 20.70 9.48 -31.16
CA SER A 527 20.97 9.10 -29.77
C SER A 527 21.49 7.66 -29.67
N ILE A 528 20.95 6.76 -30.50
CA ILE A 528 21.40 5.36 -30.62
C ILE A 528 22.86 5.32 -31.07
N ALA A 529 23.22 6.07 -32.11
CA ALA A 529 24.59 6.14 -32.61
C ALA A 529 25.57 6.66 -31.55
N LYS A 530 25.22 7.78 -30.90
CA LYS A 530 26.02 8.35 -29.82
C LYS A 530 26.22 7.38 -28.65
N TYR A 531 25.18 6.63 -28.30
CA TYR A 531 25.27 5.64 -27.22
C TYR A 531 26.21 4.49 -27.60
N LEU A 532 26.11 3.95 -28.81
CA LEU A 532 27.00 2.90 -29.29
C LEU A 532 28.48 3.35 -29.39
N GLU A 533 28.71 4.58 -29.87
CA GLU A 533 30.04 5.22 -29.93
C GLU A 533 30.67 5.39 -28.55
N THR A 534 29.86 5.63 -27.50
CA THR A 534 30.34 5.76 -26.10
C THR A 534 31.05 4.48 -25.60
N PHE A 535 30.77 3.34 -26.23
CA PHE A 535 31.36 2.04 -25.88
C PHE A 535 32.28 1.49 -26.97
N ASP A 536 32.82 2.35 -27.83
CA ASP A 536 33.75 1.95 -28.91
C ASP A 536 33.17 0.80 -29.75
N HIS A 537 31.90 0.94 -30.15
CA HIS A 537 31.16 -0.07 -30.90
C HIS A 537 31.14 -1.45 -30.22
N GLY A 538 30.97 -1.47 -28.90
CA GLY A 538 31.11 -2.66 -28.05
C GLY A 538 30.22 -3.87 -28.35
N LEU A 539 29.29 -3.78 -29.31
CA LEU A 539 28.53 -4.92 -29.86
C LEU A 539 29.35 -5.64 -30.93
N LYS A 540 29.43 -6.96 -30.85
CA LYS A 540 30.20 -7.79 -31.79
C LYS A 540 29.45 -9.05 -32.18
N ARG A 541 29.79 -9.58 -33.36
CA ARG A 541 29.40 -10.91 -33.85
C ARG A 541 27.88 -11.13 -33.83
N LEU A 542 27.14 -10.18 -34.41
CA LEU A 542 25.68 -10.31 -34.49
C LEU A 542 25.31 -11.43 -35.47
N THR A 543 24.55 -12.41 -35.01
CA THR A 543 24.11 -13.56 -35.81
C THR A 543 22.62 -13.80 -35.63
N LEU A 544 21.88 -13.93 -36.72
CA LEU A 544 20.43 -14.17 -36.65
C LEU A 544 20.12 -15.49 -35.95
N SER A 545 19.05 -15.47 -35.14
CA SER A 545 18.45 -16.68 -34.60
C SER A 545 17.67 -17.41 -35.67
N SER A 546 17.79 -18.73 -35.70
CA SER A 546 17.04 -19.62 -36.60
C SER A 546 16.02 -20.48 -35.85
N THR A 547 15.79 -20.21 -34.57
CA THR A 547 15.06 -21.13 -33.68
C THR A 547 13.79 -20.52 -33.08
N GLY A 548 12.74 -21.34 -32.98
CA GLY A 548 11.56 -21.06 -32.15
C GLY A 548 10.80 -19.79 -32.54
N MET A 549 10.59 -18.87 -31.61
CA MET A 549 9.89 -17.60 -31.85
C MET A 549 10.83 -16.46 -32.28
N LEU A 550 12.14 -16.65 -32.14
CA LEU A 550 13.16 -15.64 -32.47
C LEU A 550 13.61 -15.67 -33.94
N GLN A 551 13.15 -16.64 -34.72
CA GLN A 551 13.41 -16.67 -36.17
C GLN A 551 12.73 -15.48 -36.88
N PRO A 552 13.35 -14.91 -37.93
CA PRO A 552 12.78 -13.80 -38.70
C PRO A 552 11.39 -14.12 -39.25
N ARG A 553 10.40 -13.30 -38.93
CA ARG A 553 9.01 -13.46 -39.36
C ARG A 553 8.34 -12.12 -39.64
N LEU A 554 7.50 -12.08 -40.67
CA LEU A 554 6.55 -10.98 -40.85
C LEU A 554 5.41 -11.15 -39.83
N MET A 555 5.25 -10.16 -38.98
CA MET A 555 4.17 -10.08 -38.00
C MET A 555 2.99 -9.38 -38.64
N ASP A 556 1.83 -10.03 -38.67
CA ASP A 556 0.56 -9.46 -39.11
C ASP A 556 -0.49 -9.64 -38.01
N GLN A 557 -0.77 -8.55 -37.32
CA GLN A 557 -1.82 -8.46 -36.28
C GLN A 557 -2.70 -7.23 -36.52
N GLY A 558 -2.96 -6.90 -37.79
CA GLY A 558 -3.62 -5.65 -38.21
C GLY A 558 -2.66 -4.46 -38.40
N VAL A 559 -1.38 -4.68 -38.07
CA VAL A 559 -0.22 -3.82 -38.29
C VAL A 559 0.95 -4.72 -38.67
N LEU A 560 1.81 -4.27 -39.58
CA LEU A 560 2.85 -5.09 -40.23
C LEU A 560 4.26 -4.61 -39.89
N TRP A 561 5.11 -5.55 -39.45
CA TRP A 561 6.56 -5.38 -39.29
C TRP A 561 7.27 -6.74 -39.35
N ILE A 562 8.57 -6.76 -39.61
CA ILE A 562 9.39 -7.97 -39.45
C ILE A 562 9.93 -8.01 -38.03
N SER A 563 9.80 -9.13 -37.32
CA SER A 563 10.49 -9.39 -36.05
C SER A 563 11.57 -10.44 -36.26
N ALA A 564 12.79 -10.19 -35.78
CA ALA A 564 13.91 -11.12 -35.88
C ALA A 564 14.78 -11.04 -34.62
N GLY A 565 15.10 -12.19 -34.03
CA GLY A 565 16.06 -12.30 -32.95
C GLY A 565 17.48 -12.51 -33.47
N PHE A 566 18.47 -12.12 -32.67
CA PHE A 566 19.89 -12.32 -32.97
C PHE A 566 20.69 -12.58 -31.69
N ASN A 567 21.83 -13.24 -31.80
CA ASN A 567 22.82 -13.34 -30.73
C ASN A 567 23.89 -12.27 -30.94
N PHE A 568 24.49 -11.79 -29.87
CA PHE A 568 25.61 -10.85 -29.92
C PHE A 568 26.57 -11.10 -28.75
N GLU A 569 27.73 -10.46 -28.83
CA GLU A 569 28.71 -10.46 -27.75
C GLU A 569 29.16 -9.04 -27.43
N THR A 570 29.43 -8.78 -26.16
CA THR A 570 30.02 -7.53 -25.67
C THR A 570 31.27 -7.81 -24.85
N ARG A 571 31.91 -6.76 -24.34
CA ARG A 571 33.03 -6.93 -23.39
C ARG A 571 32.63 -7.61 -22.08
N PHE A 572 31.34 -7.63 -21.74
CA PHE A 572 30.86 -8.20 -20.48
C PHE A 572 30.45 -9.67 -20.63
N GLY A 573 29.96 -10.06 -21.80
CA GLY A 573 29.42 -11.40 -22.00
C GLY A 573 28.77 -11.61 -23.35
N VAL A 574 27.90 -12.62 -23.41
CA VAL A 574 27.08 -12.97 -24.57
C VAL A 574 25.61 -12.72 -24.26
N GLY A 575 24.84 -12.33 -25.26
CA GLY A 575 23.44 -11.97 -25.09
C GLY A 575 22.58 -12.24 -26.33
N ARG A 576 21.28 -12.04 -26.16
CA ARG A 576 20.28 -12.11 -27.23
C ARG A 576 19.62 -10.76 -27.43
N GLY A 577 19.28 -10.47 -28.67
CA GLY A 577 18.60 -9.25 -29.05
C GLY A 577 17.45 -9.51 -30.01
N VAL A 578 16.62 -8.49 -30.18
CA VAL A 578 15.49 -8.50 -31.12
C VAL A 578 15.52 -7.22 -31.91
N VAL A 579 15.33 -7.33 -33.22
CA VAL A 579 15.09 -6.19 -34.11
C VAL A 579 13.67 -6.30 -34.68
N MET A 580 12.96 -5.18 -34.71
CA MET A 580 11.70 -5.03 -35.42
C MET A 580 11.89 -4.03 -36.57
N LEU A 581 11.74 -4.51 -37.79
CA LEU A 581 11.94 -3.73 -39.02
C LEU A 581 10.59 -3.30 -39.60
N VAL A 582 10.48 -2.03 -39.96
CA VAL A 582 9.32 -1.45 -40.64
C VAL A 582 9.70 -1.09 -42.07
N ASN A 583 8.74 -1.23 -42.98
CA ASN A 583 8.90 -0.84 -44.37
C ASN A 583 8.51 0.64 -44.52
N THR A 584 9.40 1.43 -45.10
CA THR A 584 9.18 2.87 -45.32
C THR A 584 8.40 3.10 -46.62
N ASP A 585 7.90 4.32 -46.82
CA ASP A 585 7.25 4.70 -48.07
C ASP A 585 8.18 4.61 -49.30
N THR A 586 9.50 4.53 -49.08
CA THR A 586 10.54 4.34 -50.09
C THR A 586 10.90 2.86 -50.34
N ASP A 587 10.14 1.92 -49.77
CA ASP A 587 10.38 0.48 -49.79
C ASP A 587 11.73 0.05 -49.16
N GLU A 588 12.25 0.87 -48.25
CA GLU A 588 13.41 0.52 -47.43
C GLU A 588 12.96 -0.14 -46.13
N TRP A 589 13.78 -1.04 -45.58
CA TRP A 589 13.52 -1.67 -44.28
C TRP A 589 14.43 -1.07 -43.21
N LYS A 590 13.82 -0.45 -42.20
CA LYS A 590 14.55 0.24 -41.12
C LYS A 590 14.14 -0.29 -39.76
N ALA A 591 15.10 -0.35 -38.84
CA ALA A 591 14.82 -0.74 -37.46
C ALA A 591 14.01 0.33 -36.74
N TRP A 592 12.83 -0.07 -36.27
CA TRP A 592 12.00 0.73 -35.40
C TRP A 592 12.21 0.34 -33.93
N VAL A 593 12.33 -0.95 -33.63
CA VAL A 593 12.73 -1.43 -32.29
C VAL A 593 14.03 -2.20 -32.43
N PHE A 594 14.96 -1.91 -31.54
CA PHE A 594 16.20 -2.67 -31.36
C PHE A 594 16.36 -2.98 -29.88
N HIS A 595 16.66 -4.23 -29.56
CA HIS A 595 16.75 -4.69 -28.19
C HIS A 595 18.00 -5.53 -28.02
N THR A 596 18.67 -5.35 -26.89
CA THR A 596 19.81 -6.14 -26.43
C THR A 596 19.60 -6.51 -24.98
N ILE A 597 19.72 -7.80 -24.64
CA ILE A 597 19.72 -8.28 -23.26
C ILE A 597 20.95 -9.17 -23.03
N LEU A 598 21.69 -8.89 -21.96
CA LEU A 598 22.83 -9.71 -21.54
C LEU A 598 22.32 -10.96 -20.83
N GLU A 599 22.82 -12.13 -21.22
CA GLU A 599 22.33 -13.40 -20.65
C GLU A 599 23.39 -14.15 -19.87
N LYS A 600 24.65 -14.06 -20.33
CA LYS A 600 25.75 -14.74 -19.69
C LYS A 600 26.98 -13.85 -19.69
N LEU A 601 27.65 -13.77 -18.55
CA LEU A 601 28.92 -13.05 -18.39
C LEU A 601 30.10 -13.87 -18.94
N HIS A 602 31.13 -13.18 -19.41
CA HIS A 602 32.45 -13.78 -19.60
C HIS A 602 33.02 -14.10 -18.23
N GLU A 603 32.85 -15.33 -17.76
CA GLU A 603 33.39 -15.78 -16.48
C GLU A 603 34.92 -15.63 -16.50
N LYS A 604 35.50 -14.89 -15.54
CA LYS A 604 36.91 -15.12 -15.18
C LYS A 604 36.97 -16.52 -14.56
N GLN A 605 37.89 -17.36 -15.01
CA GLN A 605 38.28 -18.56 -14.27
C GLN A 605 38.77 -18.12 -12.89
N GLU A 606 37.89 -18.02 -11.91
CA GLU A 606 38.28 -18.05 -10.51
C GLU A 606 38.48 -19.51 -10.12
N GLU A 607 39.63 -19.81 -9.50
CA GLU A 607 40.03 -21.14 -9.09
C GLU A 607 38.85 -21.86 -8.44
N GLN A 608 38.50 -23.05 -8.97
CA GLN A 608 37.48 -23.88 -8.36
C GLN A 608 37.83 -24.07 -6.88
N PRO A 609 36.94 -23.72 -5.93
CA PRO A 609 37.12 -24.13 -4.54
C PRO A 609 37.20 -25.65 -4.55
N SER A 610 38.31 -26.18 -4.03
CA SER A 610 38.66 -27.59 -4.07
C SER A 610 37.44 -28.47 -3.75
N SER A 611 37.21 -29.47 -4.59
CA SER A 611 36.13 -30.47 -4.54
C SER A 611 36.15 -31.41 -3.32
N LYS A 612 36.74 -31.00 -2.19
CA LYS A 612 36.62 -31.72 -0.92
C LYS A 612 35.37 -31.27 -0.19
N LEU A 613 34.21 -31.76 -0.63
CA LEU A 613 33.08 -31.94 0.28
C LEU A 613 33.55 -32.86 1.41
N SER A 614 33.69 -32.32 2.62
CA SER A 614 33.69 -33.17 3.81
C SER A 614 32.32 -33.83 3.87
N ASN A 615 32.32 -35.16 3.99
CA ASN A 615 31.14 -35.95 4.32
C ASN A 615 30.68 -35.58 5.74
N GLY A 616 30.00 -34.45 5.89
CA GLY A 616 29.19 -34.15 7.05
C GLY A 616 27.81 -34.72 6.81
N HIS A 617 27.46 -35.82 7.48
CA HIS A 617 26.07 -36.22 7.63
C HIS A 617 25.28 -35.06 8.25
N THR A 618 24.54 -34.32 7.43
CA THR A 618 23.51 -33.41 7.92
C THR A 618 22.28 -34.25 8.27
N THR A 619 22.18 -34.64 9.53
CA THR A 619 20.93 -35.08 10.15
C THR A 619 19.92 -33.92 10.12
N ASN A 620 18.65 -34.22 9.83
CA ASN A 620 17.55 -33.26 9.86
C ASN A 620 17.60 -32.39 11.14
N GLY A 621 17.70 -31.06 10.98
CA GLY A 621 17.36 -30.12 12.06
C GLY A 621 18.44 -29.15 12.55
N GLU A 622 19.66 -29.14 12.00
CA GLU A 622 20.64 -28.09 12.37
C GLU A 622 20.59 -26.93 11.39
N THR A 623 19.92 -25.85 11.80
CA THR A 623 20.17 -24.49 11.32
C THR A 623 21.68 -24.25 11.32
N MET A 624 22.26 -23.89 10.16
CA MET A 624 23.65 -23.42 10.13
C MET A 624 23.77 -22.29 11.15
N LYS A 625 24.56 -22.52 12.21
CA LYS A 625 24.86 -21.51 13.22
C LYS A 625 25.37 -20.28 12.50
N ASP A 626 24.75 -19.15 12.84
CA ASP A 626 24.96 -17.78 12.38
C ASP A 626 26.40 -17.30 12.71
N SER A 627 27.42 -17.94 12.13
CA SER A 627 28.81 -17.74 12.55
C SER A 627 29.46 -16.49 11.96
N SER A 628 28.81 -15.78 11.03
CA SER A 628 29.28 -14.49 10.52
C SER A 628 28.16 -13.45 10.49
N PHE A 629 28.26 -12.45 11.35
CA PHE A 629 27.44 -11.22 11.30
C PHE A 629 27.74 -10.33 10.07
N ASP A 630 28.54 -10.80 9.10
CA ASP A 630 28.94 -10.10 7.88
C ASP A 630 28.73 -11.00 6.65
N HIS A 631 27.65 -10.78 5.91
CA HIS A 631 27.37 -11.47 4.65
C HIS A 631 27.77 -10.63 3.43
N THR A 632 28.04 -11.26 2.28
CA THR A 632 28.22 -10.49 1.04
C THR A 632 26.91 -9.85 0.58
N VAL A 633 25.81 -10.62 0.55
CA VAL A 633 24.48 -10.15 0.16
C VAL A 633 23.43 -10.51 1.22
N ILE A 634 22.59 -9.53 1.61
CA ILE A 634 21.39 -9.80 2.40
C ILE A 634 20.17 -9.56 1.51
N VAL A 635 19.31 -10.58 1.40
CA VAL A 635 18.05 -10.51 0.65
C VAL A 635 16.89 -10.37 1.64
N VAL A 636 16.11 -9.30 1.53
CA VAL A 636 14.98 -9.02 2.44
C VAL A 636 13.69 -9.50 1.79
N GLY A 637 13.11 -10.58 2.32
CA GLY A 637 11.89 -11.23 1.84
C GLY A 637 12.14 -12.63 1.25
N GLY A 638 11.37 -13.63 1.69
CA GLY A 638 11.40 -15.02 1.22
C GLY A 638 10.22 -15.38 0.30
N GLY A 639 9.68 -14.40 -0.42
CA GLY A 639 8.71 -14.61 -1.51
C GLY A 639 9.38 -14.98 -2.84
N SER A 640 8.61 -15.06 -3.93
CA SER A 640 9.10 -15.46 -5.27
C SER A 640 10.41 -14.76 -5.66
N SER A 641 10.44 -13.43 -5.65
CA SER A 641 11.61 -12.65 -6.07
C SER A 641 12.85 -12.93 -5.22
N GLY A 642 12.72 -12.99 -3.89
CA GLY A 642 13.85 -13.24 -2.99
C GLY A 642 14.44 -14.63 -3.17
N LEU A 643 13.58 -15.64 -3.35
CA LEU A 643 14.03 -17.01 -3.60
C LEU A 643 14.73 -17.16 -4.96
N MET A 644 14.23 -16.50 -6.00
CA MET A 644 14.87 -16.52 -7.33
C MET A 644 16.26 -15.85 -7.31
N VAL A 645 16.41 -14.72 -6.60
CA VAL A 645 17.70 -14.07 -6.38
C VAL A 645 18.65 -14.99 -5.60
N ALA A 646 18.18 -15.58 -4.50
CA ALA A 646 18.96 -16.51 -3.69
C ALA A 646 19.48 -17.71 -4.50
N ALA A 647 18.68 -18.23 -5.42
CA ALA A 647 19.11 -19.31 -6.31
C ALA A 647 20.24 -18.91 -7.26
N GLN A 648 20.20 -17.69 -7.81
CA GLN A 648 21.27 -17.18 -8.68
C GLN A 648 22.57 -16.90 -7.91
N LEU A 649 22.46 -16.33 -6.70
CA LEU A 649 23.59 -16.14 -5.79
C LEU A 649 24.21 -17.49 -5.39
N ARG A 650 23.38 -18.49 -5.08
CA ARG A 650 23.81 -19.85 -4.76
C ARG A 650 24.54 -20.53 -5.91
N ALA A 651 24.03 -20.38 -7.14
CA ALA A 651 24.63 -20.95 -8.34
C ALA A 651 26.02 -20.36 -8.65
N ARG A 652 26.25 -19.09 -8.28
CA ARG A 652 27.53 -18.39 -8.43
C ARG A 652 28.46 -18.51 -7.21
N ASN A 653 28.07 -19.28 -6.20
CA ASN A 653 28.82 -19.43 -4.95
C ASN A 653 29.10 -18.09 -4.23
N ILE A 654 28.17 -17.15 -4.32
CA ILE A 654 28.22 -15.88 -3.59
C ILE A 654 27.60 -16.10 -2.22
N ASP A 655 28.24 -15.59 -1.15
CA ASP A 655 27.72 -15.68 0.21
C ASP A 655 26.49 -14.78 0.42
N TYR A 656 25.40 -15.36 0.92
CA TYR A 656 24.15 -14.64 1.14
C TYR A 656 23.31 -15.23 2.27
N ILE A 657 22.34 -14.44 2.73
CA ILE A 657 21.22 -14.89 3.58
C ILE A 657 19.91 -14.21 3.14
N VAL A 658 18.83 -14.99 3.10
CA VAL A 658 17.46 -14.48 2.93
C VAL A 658 16.82 -14.30 4.30
N LEU A 659 16.25 -13.12 4.57
CA LEU A 659 15.52 -12.81 5.80
C LEU A 659 14.01 -12.79 5.51
N GLU A 660 13.24 -13.68 6.14
CA GLU A 660 11.79 -13.82 5.97
C GLU A 660 11.06 -13.66 7.30
N LYS A 661 10.01 -12.82 7.29
CA LYS A 661 9.20 -12.52 8.47
C LYS A 661 8.25 -13.65 8.86
N PHE A 662 7.78 -14.41 7.88
CA PHE A 662 6.91 -15.56 8.13
C PHE A 662 7.72 -16.77 8.64
N SER A 663 7.03 -17.73 9.24
CA SER A 663 7.64 -18.95 9.78
C SER A 663 8.12 -19.94 8.71
N GLU A 664 7.75 -19.71 7.45
CA GLU A 664 8.09 -20.57 6.32
C GLU A 664 8.16 -19.77 5.00
N PRO A 665 8.79 -20.30 3.93
CA PRO A 665 8.85 -19.63 2.64
C PRO A 665 7.45 -19.42 2.05
N GLY A 666 7.27 -18.35 1.29
CA GLY A 666 5.93 -18.00 0.78
C GLY A 666 5.68 -16.51 0.68
N GLY A 667 6.32 -15.73 1.56
CA GLY A 667 6.06 -14.31 1.69
C GLY A 667 4.56 -14.03 1.82
N MET A 668 4.07 -13.04 1.06
CA MET A 668 2.68 -12.60 1.15
C MET A 668 1.64 -13.64 0.69
N TRP A 669 2.02 -14.74 0.04
CA TRP A 669 1.08 -15.83 -0.29
C TRP A 669 0.42 -16.43 0.96
N HIS A 670 1.10 -16.39 2.11
CA HIS A 670 0.53 -16.79 3.39
C HIS A 670 -0.67 -15.94 3.82
N SER A 671 -0.67 -14.66 3.46
CA SER A 671 -1.71 -13.69 3.81
C SER A 671 -2.88 -13.61 2.81
N ARG A 672 -2.85 -14.38 1.72
CA ARG A 672 -3.92 -14.39 0.71
C ARG A 672 -5.09 -15.30 1.11
N TYR A 673 -6.27 -15.02 0.55
CA TYR A 673 -7.48 -15.83 0.74
C TYR A 673 -7.33 -17.22 0.10
N ASP A 674 -8.02 -18.23 0.63
CA ASP A 674 -7.76 -19.64 0.30
C ASP A 674 -8.08 -20.02 -1.15
N THR A 675 -9.04 -19.33 -1.77
CA THR A 675 -9.46 -19.54 -3.15
C THR A 675 -8.59 -18.82 -4.19
N VAL A 676 -7.55 -18.07 -3.77
CA VAL A 676 -6.69 -17.36 -4.73
C VAL A 676 -5.92 -18.35 -5.61
N ALA A 677 -5.90 -18.06 -6.91
CA ALA A 677 -5.03 -18.69 -7.90
C ALA A 677 -4.25 -17.62 -8.66
N THR A 678 -3.18 -18.03 -9.32
CA THR A 678 -2.42 -17.13 -10.19
C THR A 678 -3.30 -16.62 -11.33
N HIS A 679 -3.07 -15.37 -11.73
CA HIS A 679 -3.66 -14.74 -12.92
C HIS A 679 -2.79 -14.93 -14.16
N THR A 680 -1.72 -15.69 -14.01
CA THR A 680 -0.75 -16.02 -15.03
C THR A 680 -0.57 -17.53 -15.00
N PRO A 681 -0.50 -18.17 -16.17
CA PRO A 681 -0.32 -19.61 -16.18
C PRO A 681 1.12 -19.99 -15.80
N SER A 682 1.30 -21.18 -15.21
CA SER A 682 2.57 -21.66 -14.66
C SER A 682 3.73 -21.67 -15.67
N TYR A 683 3.42 -21.84 -16.96
CA TYR A 683 4.40 -21.76 -18.04
C TYR A 683 4.95 -20.35 -18.30
N MET A 684 4.37 -19.30 -17.69
CA MET A 684 4.95 -17.94 -17.68
C MET A 684 5.75 -17.65 -16.41
N ASP A 685 5.33 -18.20 -15.28
CA ASP A 685 5.90 -17.88 -13.96
C ASP A 685 7.07 -18.82 -13.61
N VAL A 686 7.93 -19.13 -14.59
CA VAL A 686 8.97 -20.15 -14.46
C VAL A 686 10.10 -19.64 -13.55
N TYR A 687 10.48 -20.46 -12.57
CA TYR A 687 11.61 -20.16 -11.69
C TYR A 687 12.93 -20.52 -12.39
N PRO A 688 14.00 -19.71 -12.20
CA PRO A 688 15.33 -20.08 -12.66
C PRO A 688 15.83 -21.34 -11.95
N SER A 689 16.80 -22.04 -12.53
CA SER A 689 17.47 -23.22 -11.95
C SER A 689 16.62 -24.47 -11.71
N LEU A 690 15.30 -24.36 -11.50
CA LEU A 690 14.39 -25.48 -11.30
C LEU A 690 13.02 -25.18 -11.92
N LYS A 691 12.61 -26.02 -12.87
CA LYS A 691 11.32 -25.89 -13.57
C LYS A 691 10.21 -26.59 -12.82
N TYR A 692 8.97 -26.09 -12.97
CA TYR A 692 7.78 -26.82 -12.54
C TYR A 692 7.75 -28.25 -13.12
N PRO A 693 7.23 -29.23 -12.36
CA PRO A 693 6.90 -30.55 -12.88
C PRO A 693 5.92 -30.46 -14.06
N GLU A 694 5.96 -31.45 -14.96
CA GLU A 694 5.06 -31.48 -16.13
C GLU A 694 3.57 -31.57 -15.77
N ASP A 695 3.25 -32.14 -14.59
CA ASP A 695 1.89 -32.26 -14.06
C ASP A 695 1.48 -31.09 -13.16
N PHE A 696 2.29 -30.03 -13.08
CA PHE A 696 1.96 -28.86 -12.28
C PHE A 696 0.75 -28.12 -12.88
N PRO A 697 -0.19 -27.62 -12.05
CA PRO A 697 -1.37 -26.94 -12.57
C PRO A 697 -1.01 -25.74 -13.44
N ASP A 698 -1.76 -25.55 -14.53
CA ASP A 698 -1.64 -24.35 -15.37
C ASP A 698 -1.94 -23.09 -14.58
N TRP A 699 -2.89 -23.12 -13.64
CA TRP A 699 -3.25 -21.97 -12.80
C TRP A 699 -3.05 -22.33 -11.32
N PRO A 700 -1.81 -22.31 -10.80
CA PRO A 700 -1.51 -22.73 -9.44
C PRO A 700 -2.36 -21.98 -8.41
N ALA A 701 -3.00 -22.74 -7.51
CA ALA A 701 -3.66 -22.16 -6.36
C ALA A 701 -2.62 -21.73 -5.31
N ARG A 702 -3.06 -20.94 -4.32
CA ARG A 702 -2.24 -20.51 -3.17
C ARG A 702 -1.35 -21.62 -2.60
N LYS A 703 -1.95 -22.78 -2.32
CA LYS A 703 -1.26 -23.94 -1.74
C LYS A 703 -0.18 -24.52 -2.66
N ASP A 704 -0.41 -24.49 -3.97
CA ASP A 704 0.50 -25.06 -4.96
C ASP A 704 1.73 -24.16 -5.12
N VAL A 705 1.52 -22.83 -5.10
CA VAL A 705 2.59 -21.83 -5.11
C VAL A 705 3.46 -21.93 -3.85
N ILE A 706 2.84 -22.00 -2.66
CA ILE A 706 3.59 -22.16 -1.39
C ILE A 706 4.36 -23.48 -1.40
N LYS A 707 3.71 -24.59 -1.76
CA LYS A 707 4.36 -25.91 -1.89
C LYS A 707 5.55 -25.87 -2.85
N TRP A 708 5.42 -25.16 -3.96
CA TRP A 708 6.50 -24.98 -4.91
C TRP A 708 7.69 -24.23 -4.29
N MET A 709 7.44 -23.13 -3.58
CA MET A 709 8.52 -22.39 -2.89
C MET A 709 9.25 -23.23 -1.85
N HIS A 710 8.52 -24.04 -1.07
CA HIS A 710 9.14 -25.01 -0.16
C HIS A 710 10.03 -26.02 -0.90
N THR A 711 9.54 -26.55 -2.02
CA THR A 711 10.31 -27.48 -2.86
C THR A 711 11.56 -26.79 -3.39
N TYR A 712 11.43 -25.57 -3.90
CA TYR A 712 12.52 -24.78 -4.45
C TYR A 712 13.63 -24.49 -3.42
N VAL A 713 13.25 -24.06 -2.20
CA VAL A 713 14.18 -23.85 -1.08
C VAL A 713 14.91 -25.15 -0.71
N ARG A 714 14.18 -26.27 -0.63
CA ARG A 714 14.72 -27.58 -0.25
C ARG A 714 15.69 -28.13 -1.29
N GLU A 715 15.29 -28.19 -2.55
CA GLU A 715 16.08 -28.80 -3.62
C GLU A 715 17.36 -28.00 -3.92
N LEU A 716 17.28 -26.67 -3.87
CA LEU A 716 18.43 -25.80 -4.12
C LEU A 716 19.24 -25.49 -2.84
N LYS A 717 18.80 -25.99 -1.68
CA LYS A 717 19.42 -25.78 -0.37
C LYS A 717 19.69 -24.28 -0.10
N LEU A 718 18.66 -23.46 -0.29
CA LEU A 718 18.78 -22.00 -0.16
C LEU A 718 18.97 -21.59 1.31
N ASN A 719 19.85 -20.61 1.55
CA ASN A 719 20.09 -20.09 2.90
C ASN A 719 19.03 -19.05 3.27
N ILE A 720 18.08 -19.44 4.13
CA ILE A 720 16.96 -18.61 4.56
C ILE A 720 16.78 -18.68 6.08
N ARG A 721 16.62 -17.51 6.70
CA ARG A 721 16.25 -17.34 8.11
C ARG A 721 14.80 -16.85 8.17
N HIS A 722 13.96 -17.63 8.85
CA HIS A 722 12.55 -17.37 9.04
C HIS A 722 12.28 -16.63 10.35
N ASN A 723 11.03 -16.19 10.54
CA ASN A 723 10.58 -15.49 11.74
C ASN A 723 11.44 -14.26 12.08
N VAL A 724 11.93 -13.53 11.07
CA VAL A 724 12.72 -12.31 11.28
C VAL A 724 12.14 -11.16 10.49
N THR A 725 11.77 -10.09 11.19
CA THR A 725 11.32 -8.85 10.57
C THR A 725 12.49 -7.89 10.46
N VAL A 726 12.84 -7.49 9.23
CA VAL A 726 13.79 -6.39 9.02
C VAL A 726 13.08 -5.08 9.33
N THR A 727 13.64 -4.30 10.25
CA THR A 727 13.05 -3.04 10.74
C THR A 727 13.79 -1.82 10.22
N SER A 728 15.08 -1.94 9.88
CA SER A 728 15.87 -0.83 9.33
C SER A 728 17.00 -1.30 8.42
N VAL A 729 17.29 -0.51 7.38
CA VAL A 729 18.37 -0.67 6.41
C VAL A 729 19.11 0.65 6.27
N ALA A 730 20.34 0.70 6.78
CA ALA A 730 21.15 1.91 6.81
C ALA A 730 22.61 1.64 6.41
N ARG A 731 23.32 2.66 5.90
CA ARG A 731 24.78 2.55 5.72
C ARG A 731 25.51 2.85 7.02
N SER A 732 26.58 2.09 7.28
CA SER A 732 27.49 2.37 8.38
C SER A 732 28.22 3.70 8.14
N SER A 733 28.14 4.63 9.10
CA SER A 733 28.80 5.94 9.06
C SER A 733 30.28 5.91 9.44
N SER A 734 30.80 4.79 9.93
CA SER A 734 32.07 4.71 10.66
C SER A 734 33.23 4.01 9.94
N SER A 735 33.04 3.47 8.73
CA SER A 735 34.04 2.61 8.08
C SER A 735 34.62 3.16 6.77
N ALA A 736 35.94 3.01 6.59
CA ALA A 736 36.67 3.34 5.35
C ALA A 736 36.19 2.54 4.11
N LYS A 737 35.44 1.44 4.34
CA LYS A 737 34.68 0.70 3.33
C LYS A 737 33.21 0.82 3.69
N THR A 738 32.39 1.36 2.80
CA THR A 738 30.95 1.40 3.01
C THR A 738 30.39 -0.01 3.20
N ARG A 739 29.62 -0.23 4.27
CA ARG A 739 28.83 -1.43 4.52
C ARG A 739 27.39 -1.05 4.85
N TRP A 740 26.45 -1.95 4.60
CA TRP A 740 25.08 -1.86 5.06
C TRP A 740 24.93 -2.49 6.45
N GLN A 741 24.06 -1.93 7.25
CA GLN A 741 23.61 -2.41 8.55
C GLN A 741 22.11 -2.68 8.45
N ILE A 742 21.72 -3.90 8.79
CA ILE A 742 20.35 -4.41 8.71
C ILE A 742 19.89 -4.72 10.12
N GLN A 743 18.99 -3.90 10.64
CA GLN A 743 18.36 -4.18 11.93
C GLN A 743 17.22 -5.15 11.69
N LEU A 744 17.17 -6.19 12.52
CA LEU A 744 16.13 -7.19 12.47
C LEU A 744 15.64 -7.55 13.87
N THR A 745 14.36 -7.88 13.95
CA THR A 745 13.69 -8.37 15.15
C THR A 745 13.27 -9.81 14.93
N ASP A 746 13.64 -10.70 15.84
CA ASP A 746 13.12 -12.06 15.85
C ASP A 746 11.64 -12.03 16.27
N ASN A 747 10.76 -12.55 15.42
CA ASN A 747 9.32 -12.51 15.65
C ASN A 747 8.89 -13.45 16.79
N THR A 748 9.73 -14.42 17.15
CA THR A 748 9.50 -15.39 18.22
C THR A 748 10.01 -14.87 19.55
N SER A 749 11.30 -14.53 19.65
CA SER A 749 11.91 -14.08 20.92
C SER A 749 11.73 -12.58 21.18
N LYS A 750 11.40 -11.80 20.14
CA LYS A 750 11.40 -10.32 20.16
C LYS A 750 12.77 -9.68 20.30
N ASP A 751 13.84 -10.46 20.26
CA ASP A 751 15.20 -9.95 20.30
C ASP A 751 15.54 -9.16 19.03
N THR A 752 16.22 -8.04 19.22
CA THR A 752 16.75 -7.24 18.11
C THR A 752 18.22 -7.57 17.88
N SER A 753 18.64 -7.69 16.63
CA SER A 753 20.04 -7.86 16.26
C SER A 753 20.37 -7.06 15.00
N VAL A 754 21.67 -6.91 14.72
CA VAL A 754 22.16 -6.18 13.54
C VAL A 754 23.05 -7.12 12.73
N LEU A 755 22.74 -7.27 11.45
CA LEU A 755 23.61 -7.91 10.47
C LEU A 755 24.29 -6.85 9.62
N THR A 756 25.48 -7.15 9.13
CA THR A 756 26.19 -6.28 8.18
C THR A 756 26.37 -6.98 6.84
N CYS A 757 26.38 -6.19 5.76
CA CYS A 757 26.68 -6.74 4.44
C CYS A 757 27.28 -5.72 3.47
N ARG A 758 27.70 -6.20 2.28
CA ARG A 758 28.14 -5.33 1.17
C ARG A 758 26.98 -4.89 0.29
N HIS A 759 26.01 -5.78 0.07
CA HIS A 759 24.87 -5.54 -0.79
C HIS A 759 23.57 -5.94 -0.10
N VAL A 760 22.52 -5.17 -0.34
CA VAL A 760 21.16 -5.44 0.14
C VAL A 760 20.25 -5.53 -1.07
N VAL A 761 19.43 -6.57 -1.13
CA VAL A 761 18.39 -6.73 -2.16
C VAL A 761 17.04 -6.70 -1.47
N LEU A 762 16.23 -5.68 -1.74
CA LEU A 762 14.89 -5.55 -1.18
C LEU A 762 13.89 -6.30 -2.07
N THR A 763 13.35 -7.40 -1.56
CA THR A 763 12.32 -8.22 -2.23
C THR A 763 11.01 -8.24 -1.46
N THR A 764 10.66 -7.09 -0.87
CA THR A 764 9.49 -6.88 0.00
C THR A 764 8.15 -6.79 -0.73
N GLY A 765 8.19 -6.79 -2.06
CA GLY A 765 7.01 -6.73 -2.93
C GLY A 765 6.51 -5.30 -3.23
N ILE A 766 5.67 -5.18 -4.25
CA ILE A 766 5.14 -3.89 -4.74
C ILE A 766 3.73 -3.54 -4.22
N PHE A 767 3.06 -4.49 -3.58
CA PHE A 767 1.71 -4.36 -3.04
C PHE A 767 1.69 -4.80 -1.58
N ASN A 768 1.50 -3.85 -0.66
CA ASN A 768 1.37 -4.17 0.76
C ASN A 768 0.13 -3.52 1.38
N ALA A 769 -0.38 -4.14 2.44
CA ALA A 769 -1.62 -3.78 3.09
C ALA A 769 -1.47 -2.47 3.87
N SER A 770 -1.59 -1.33 3.19
CA SER A 770 -1.93 -0.08 3.86
C SER A 770 -3.17 0.54 3.22
N MET A 771 -4.00 1.09 4.11
CA MET A 771 -5.38 1.47 3.91
C MET A 771 -5.51 2.81 3.18
N PRO A 772 -6.41 2.95 2.21
CA PRO A 772 -6.99 4.25 1.92
C PRO A 772 -7.86 4.68 3.13
N LYS A 773 -7.62 5.87 3.69
CA LYS A 773 -8.42 6.50 4.76
C LYS A 773 -9.84 6.91 4.29
N LEU A 774 -10.53 6.03 3.56
CA LEU A 774 -11.73 6.42 2.82
C LEU A 774 -12.95 6.59 3.73
N LEU A 775 -12.98 5.97 4.91
CA LEU A 775 -14.14 5.98 5.78
C LEU A 775 -13.65 5.96 7.24
N SER A 776 -14.04 6.96 8.04
CA SER A 776 -13.82 7.02 9.50
C SER A 776 -14.70 6.00 10.23
N LEU A 777 -14.76 4.75 9.73
CA LEU A 777 -15.61 3.70 10.27
C LEU A 777 -14.78 2.82 11.21
N PRO A 778 -15.31 2.44 12.39
CA PRO A 778 -14.67 1.46 13.24
C PRO A 778 -14.54 0.12 12.50
N SER A 779 -13.30 -0.33 12.33
CA SER A 779 -12.96 -1.59 11.69
C SER A 779 -13.22 -2.76 12.64
N HIS A 780 -14.40 -3.36 12.58
CA HIS A 780 -14.63 -4.63 13.26
C HIS A 780 -14.17 -5.80 12.39
N MET A 781 -12.99 -6.35 12.71
CA MET A 781 -12.60 -7.67 12.22
C MET A 781 -13.57 -8.70 12.79
N VAL A 782 -14.39 -9.34 11.96
CA VAL A 782 -15.24 -10.44 12.42
C VAL A 782 -14.43 -11.74 12.39
N PRO A 783 -14.27 -12.46 13.52
CA PRO A 783 -13.79 -13.84 13.52
C PRO A 783 -14.83 -14.75 12.84
N SER A 784 -14.40 -15.70 12.01
CA SER A 784 -15.29 -16.75 11.49
C SER A 784 -15.76 -17.70 12.62
N PRO A 785 -16.92 -18.37 12.48
CA PRO A 785 -17.73 -18.49 11.27
C PRO A 785 -19.01 -17.66 11.36
N LEU A 786 -19.06 -16.58 10.59
CA LEU A 786 -20.35 -16.01 10.19
C LEU A 786 -20.98 -16.97 9.17
N SER A 787 -22.22 -17.39 9.41
CA SER A 787 -23.03 -17.99 8.36
C SER A 787 -23.31 -16.92 7.32
N ILE A 788 -22.54 -16.94 6.22
CA ILE A 788 -22.76 -16.10 5.03
C ILE A 788 -24.01 -16.53 4.25
N THR A 789 -24.54 -17.73 4.54
CA THR A 789 -25.85 -18.18 4.09
C THR A 789 -26.90 -17.15 4.50
N ASN A 790 -27.47 -16.46 3.51
CA ASN A 790 -28.44 -15.38 3.61
C ASN A 790 -27.92 -13.93 3.77
N ALA A 791 -26.61 -13.68 3.78
CA ALA A 791 -26.07 -12.32 3.90
C ALA A 791 -26.11 -11.53 2.57
N ARG A 792 -26.45 -10.24 2.63
CA ARG A 792 -26.28 -9.28 1.54
C ARG A 792 -24.87 -8.69 1.62
N VAL A 793 -24.05 -8.93 0.61
CA VAL A 793 -22.66 -8.49 0.57
C VAL A 793 -22.53 -7.34 -0.44
N VAL A 794 -21.91 -6.25 -0.01
CA VAL A 794 -21.51 -5.13 -0.88
C VAL A 794 -20.00 -5.03 -0.92
N ILE A 795 -19.41 -4.98 -2.10
CA ILE A 795 -17.96 -4.89 -2.31
C ILE A 795 -17.66 -3.52 -2.94
N ILE A 796 -16.72 -2.78 -2.36
CA ILE A 796 -16.29 -1.47 -2.85
C ILE A 796 -14.94 -1.64 -3.55
N GLY A 797 -14.92 -1.46 -4.87
CA GLY A 797 -13.72 -1.57 -5.70
C GLY A 797 -13.78 -2.69 -6.75
N THR A 798 -13.15 -2.44 -7.90
CA THR A 798 -13.22 -3.27 -9.10
C THR A 798 -11.86 -3.68 -9.66
N GLY A 799 -10.85 -3.80 -8.79
CA GLY A 799 -9.62 -4.55 -9.13
C GLY A 799 -9.85 -6.05 -9.07
N SER A 800 -8.89 -6.87 -9.50
CA SER A 800 -9.04 -8.33 -9.52
C SER A 800 -9.52 -8.92 -8.18
N THR A 801 -8.95 -8.46 -7.06
CA THR A 801 -9.40 -8.85 -5.72
C THR A 801 -10.90 -8.65 -5.49
N GLY A 802 -11.49 -7.56 -5.99
CA GLY A 802 -12.92 -7.29 -5.83
C GLY A 802 -13.79 -8.30 -6.59
N TYR A 803 -13.38 -8.67 -7.81
CA TYR A 803 -14.07 -9.69 -8.61
C TYR A 803 -13.93 -11.08 -8.01
N ASP A 804 -12.73 -11.46 -7.57
CA ASP A 804 -12.45 -12.78 -6.99
C ASP A 804 -13.24 -12.98 -5.70
N ILE A 805 -13.24 -11.96 -4.82
CA ILE A 805 -14.03 -12.00 -3.59
C ILE A 805 -15.53 -12.03 -3.90
N ALA A 806 -16.00 -11.31 -4.92
CA ALA A 806 -17.39 -11.36 -5.33
C ALA A 806 -17.81 -12.78 -5.75
N ALA A 807 -16.98 -13.44 -6.56
CA ALA A 807 -17.19 -14.83 -6.96
C ALA A 807 -17.16 -15.78 -5.76
N ASP A 808 -16.22 -15.56 -4.82
CA ASP A 808 -16.08 -16.34 -3.60
C ASP A 808 -17.35 -16.30 -2.74
N TYR A 809 -17.90 -15.11 -2.46
CA TYR A 809 -19.15 -14.95 -1.71
C TYR A 809 -20.35 -15.60 -2.39
N VAL A 810 -20.43 -15.53 -3.73
CA VAL A 810 -21.48 -16.23 -4.48
C VAL A 810 -21.35 -17.74 -4.31
N SER A 811 -20.13 -18.28 -4.45
CA SER A 811 -19.89 -19.72 -4.36
C SER A 811 -20.20 -20.31 -2.98
N HIS A 812 -20.09 -19.49 -1.93
CA HIS A 812 -20.39 -19.89 -0.56
C HIS A 812 -21.78 -19.48 -0.06
N GLY A 813 -22.71 -19.10 -0.95
CA GLY A 813 -24.13 -18.99 -0.63
C GLY A 813 -24.62 -17.65 -0.07
N ALA A 814 -23.91 -16.55 -0.34
CA ALA A 814 -24.42 -15.22 -0.05
C ALA A 814 -25.79 -14.97 -0.73
N LYS A 815 -26.71 -14.28 -0.05
CA LYS A 815 -28.05 -13.96 -0.60
C LYS A 815 -27.98 -13.07 -1.82
N SER A 816 -27.06 -12.11 -1.79
CA SER A 816 -26.80 -11.20 -2.90
C SER A 816 -25.42 -10.61 -2.78
N VAL A 817 -24.72 -10.48 -3.90
CA VAL A 817 -23.43 -9.79 -3.98
C VAL A 817 -23.57 -8.60 -4.91
N THR A 818 -23.23 -7.40 -4.42
CA THR A 818 -23.24 -6.16 -5.20
C THR A 818 -21.87 -5.50 -5.17
N VAL A 819 -21.33 -5.13 -6.31
CA VAL A 819 -20.07 -4.41 -6.44
C VAL A 819 -20.36 -2.93 -6.76
N VAL A 820 -19.82 -2.03 -5.95
CA VAL A 820 -19.87 -0.58 -6.19
C VAL A 820 -18.63 -0.18 -6.97
N GLN A 821 -18.85 0.31 -8.19
CA GLN A 821 -17.84 0.63 -9.18
C GLN A 821 -17.75 2.14 -9.40
N ARG A 822 -16.61 2.75 -9.06
CA ARG A 822 -16.35 4.18 -9.29
C ARG A 822 -15.81 4.47 -10.69
N THR A 823 -14.98 3.59 -11.22
CA THR A 823 -14.30 3.79 -12.52
C THR A 823 -14.47 2.58 -13.42
N PRO A 824 -14.57 2.76 -14.75
CA PRO A 824 -14.62 1.64 -15.68
C PRO A 824 -13.38 0.75 -15.55
N THR A 825 -13.56 -0.57 -15.70
CA THR A 825 -12.49 -1.57 -15.54
C THR A 825 -12.09 -2.13 -16.90
N PHE A 826 -10.79 -2.29 -17.16
CA PHE A 826 -10.30 -3.04 -18.31
C PHE A 826 -10.46 -4.55 -18.05
N ASN A 827 -11.46 -5.18 -18.69
CA ASN A 827 -11.82 -6.58 -18.45
C ASN A 827 -11.44 -7.43 -19.66
N VAL A 828 -10.73 -8.53 -19.43
CA VAL A 828 -10.31 -9.46 -20.48
C VAL A 828 -10.62 -10.90 -20.06
N SER A 829 -11.20 -11.68 -20.96
CA SER A 829 -11.45 -13.11 -20.74
C SER A 829 -10.16 -13.92 -20.73
N ARG A 830 -10.18 -15.08 -20.04
CA ARG A 830 -9.02 -15.99 -20.05
C ARG A 830 -8.62 -16.41 -21.46
N GLU A 831 -9.58 -16.66 -22.34
CA GLU A 831 -9.30 -17.15 -23.68
C GLU A 831 -8.67 -16.06 -24.56
N THR A 832 -9.16 -14.82 -24.46
CA THR A 832 -8.56 -13.68 -25.15
C THR A 832 -7.16 -13.38 -24.61
N ALA A 833 -6.96 -13.44 -23.29
CA ALA A 833 -5.64 -13.30 -22.70
C ALA A 833 -4.68 -14.42 -23.15
N ARG A 834 -5.13 -15.67 -23.20
CA ARG A 834 -4.34 -16.81 -23.67
C ARG A 834 -3.89 -16.66 -25.13
N LYS A 835 -4.76 -16.14 -25.99
CA LYS A 835 -4.51 -15.95 -27.43
C LYS A 835 -3.72 -14.69 -27.78
N LEU A 836 -3.86 -13.62 -27.01
CA LEU A 836 -3.20 -12.34 -27.30
C LEU A 836 -2.02 -12.07 -26.36
N HIS A 837 -2.26 -12.10 -25.06
CA HIS A 837 -1.28 -11.64 -24.06
C HIS A 837 -0.27 -12.73 -23.68
N PHE A 838 -0.71 -13.99 -23.56
CA PHE A 838 0.11 -15.12 -23.11
C PHE A 838 0.61 -15.99 -24.26
N ALA A 839 0.26 -15.66 -25.50
CA ALA A 839 0.59 -16.49 -26.65
C ALA A 839 2.10 -16.77 -26.81
N PRO A 840 3.00 -15.79 -26.60
CA PRO A 840 4.45 -16.05 -26.70
C PRO A 840 4.97 -17.08 -25.69
N TYR A 841 4.31 -17.19 -24.53
CA TYR A 841 4.70 -18.13 -23.49
C TYR A 841 4.08 -19.51 -23.66
N ASN A 842 2.98 -19.62 -24.41
CA ASN A 842 2.15 -20.82 -24.45
C ASN A 842 2.81 -21.94 -25.27
N PRO A 843 3.20 -23.08 -24.65
CA PRO A 843 3.83 -24.19 -25.36
C PRO A 843 2.97 -24.79 -26.47
N ALA A 844 1.64 -24.78 -26.32
CA ALA A 844 0.72 -25.28 -27.33
C ALA A 844 0.68 -24.40 -28.59
N LEU A 845 1.17 -23.16 -28.51
CA LEU A 845 1.33 -22.24 -29.64
C LEU A 845 2.79 -22.16 -30.14
N GLY A 846 3.65 -23.08 -29.67
CA GLY A 846 5.09 -23.09 -29.98
C GLY A 846 5.90 -22.07 -29.17
N GLY A 847 5.30 -21.49 -28.13
CA GLY A 847 5.92 -20.56 -27.20
C GLY A 847 6.77 -21.23 -26.13
N ASN A 848 7.65 -20.45 -25.49
CA ASN A 848 8.39 -20.86 -24.30
C ASN A 848 8.85 -19.61 -23.54
N ALA A 849 8.96 -19.70 -22.22
CA ALA A 849 9.29 -18.56 -21.37
C ALA A 849 10.63 -17.89 -21.74
N ASP A 850 11.66 -18.68 -22.02
CA ASP A 850 13.00 -18.19 -22.33
C ASP A 850 13.04 -17.24 -23.54
N GLN A 851 12.41 -17.63 -24.65
CA GLN A 851 12.34 -16.77 -25.84
C GLN A 851 11.27 -15.68 -25.72
N ALA A 852 10.17 -15.98 -25.03
CA ALA A 852 9.10 -15.02 -24.79
C ALA A 852 9.60 -13.83 -23.96
N ASP A 853 10.42 -14.05 -22.95
CA ASP A 853 10.98 -12.97 -22.13
C ASP A 853 11.85 -12.02 -22.95
N VAL A 854 12.65 -12.53 -23.88
CA VAL A 854 13.43 -11.69 -24.81
C VAL A 854 12.50 -10.86 -25.71
N LEU A 855 11.42 -11.46 -26.23
CA LEU A 855 10.47 -10.77 -27.09
C LEU A 855 9.62 -9.73 -26.35
N MET A 856 9.12 -10.07 -25.17
CA MET A 856 8.25 -9.20 -24.36
C MET A 856 9.01 -8.04 -23.74
N ASN A 857 10.31 -8.20 -23.49
CA ASN A 857 11.15 -7.10 -23.07
C ASN A 857 11.69 -6.25 -24.23
N ALA A 858 11.49 -6.64 -25.49
CA ALA A 858 12.09 -5.93 -26.61
C ALA A 858 11.60 -4.49 -26.79
N MET A 859 10.32 -4.23 -26.49
CA MET A 859 9.74 -2.88 -26.61
C MET A 859 10.04 -2.05 -25.36
N ALA A 860 10.57 -0.84 -25.56
CA ALA A 860 10.60 0.16 -24.50
C ALA A 860 9.18 0.49 -24.03
N ILE A 861 8.99 0.78 -22.74
CA ILE A 861 7.67 1.02 -22.14
C ILE A 861 6.84 2.06 -22.92
N PRO A 862 7.38 3.20 -23.39
CA PRO A 862 6.62 4.17 -24.20
C PRO A 862 6.07 3.58 -25.50
N VAL A 863 6.81 2.69 -26.15
CA VAL A 863 6.39 1.98 -27.38
C VAL A 863 5.33 0.93 -27.05
N LEU A 864 5.58 0.13 -26.00
CA LEU A 864 4.65 -0.89 -25.54
C LEU A 864 3.27 -0.30 -25.20
N ARG A 865 3.22 0.89 -24.60
CA ARG A 865 1.97 1.60 -24.32
C ARG A 865 1.21 1.98 -25.59
N SER A 866 1.90 2.50 -26.60
CA SER A 866 1.29 2.86 -27.88
C SER A 866 0.72 1.64 -28.62
N VAL A 867 1.49 0.55 -28.69
CA VAL A 867 1.05 -0.71 -29.30
C VAL A 867 -0.10 -1.33 -28.50
N GLY A 868 -0.04 -1.22 -27.17
CA GLY A 868 -1.05 -1.73 -26.24
C GLY A 868 -2.46 -1.18 -26.47
N VAL A 869 -2.60 0.04 -27.00
CA VAL A 869 -3.91 0.62 -27.34
C VAL A 869 -4.60 -0.18 -28.45
N GLY A 870 -3.87 -0.51 -29.51
CA GLY A 870 -4.38 -1.35 -30.60
C GLY A 870 -4.73 -2.76 -30.11
N MET A 871 -3.86 -3.35 -29.29
CA MET A 871 -4.12 -4.68 -28.70
C MET A 871 -5.36 -4.68 -27.80
N ALA A 872 -5.60 -3.61 -27.05
CA ALA A 872 -6.82 -3.46 -26.24
C ALA A 872 -8.09 -3.44 -27.09
N GLN A 873 -8.06 -2.77 -28.26
CA GLN A 873 -9.20 -2.74 -29.18
C GLN A 873 -9.46 -4.11 -29.83
N VAL A 874 -8.39 -4.84 -30.18
CA VAL A 874 -8.51 -6.23 -30.68
C VAL A 874 -9.08 -7.14 -29.59
N ALA A 875 -8.58 -7.05 -28.36
CA ALA A 875 -9.11 -7.81 -27.22
C ALA A 875 -10.59 -7.50 -26.98
N ALA A 876 -10.99 -6.22 -27.04
CA ALA A 876 -12.38 -5.81 -26.89
C ALA A 876 -13.28 -6.32 -28.04
N ALA A 877 -12.75 -6.48 -29.25
CA ALA A 877 -13.48 -7.08 -30.36
C ALA A 877 -13.65 -8.60 -30.19
N MET A 878 -12.62 -9.29 -29.68
CA MET A 878 -12.69 -10.72 -29.36
C MET A 878 -13.67 -11.01 -28.21
N ASP A 879 -13.67 -10.17 -27.18
CA ASP A 879 -14.55 -10.28 -26.01
C ASP A 879 -15.87 -9.50 -26.18
N LYS A 880 -16.28 -9.17 -27.42
CA LYS A 880 -17.43 -8.30 -27.67
C LYS A 880 -18.69 -8.76 -26.94
N GLU A 881 -19.06 -10.03 -27.06
CA GLU A 881 -20.27 -10.57 -26.43
C GLU A 881 -20.22 -10.51 -24.90
N LEU A 882 -19.06 -10.82 -24.33
CA LEU A 882 -18.81 -10.73 -22.89
C LEU A 882 -18.94 -9.29 -22.38
N LEU A 883 -18.30 -8.34 -23.06
CA LEU A 883 -18.29 -6.93 -22.67
C LEU A 883 -19.68 -6.30 -22.81
N ASP A 884 -20.36 -6.54 -23.94
CA ASP A 884 -21.73 -6.04 -24.16
C ASP A 884 -22.71 -6.64 -23.12
N GLY A 885 -22.57 -7.94 -22.83
CA GLY A 885 -23.36 -8.61 -21.80
C GLY A 885 -23.09 -8.06 -20.40
N SER A 886 -21.84 -7.72 -20.08
CA SER A 886 -21.46 -7.12 -18.80
C SER A 886 -22.01 -5.70 -18.65
N GLU A 887 -21.94 -4.89 -19.71
CA GLU A 887 -22.52 -3.54 -19.74
C GLU A 887 -24.04 -3.58 -19.56
N ALA A 888 -24.72 -4.54 -20.18
CA ALA A 888 -26.15 -4.76 -19.98
C ALA A 888 -26.52 -5.12 -18.52
N LYS A 889 -25.55 -5.59 -17.73
CA LYS A 889 -25.69 -5.86 -16.27
C LYS A 889 -25.23 -4.69 -15.39
N GLY A 890 -24.88 -3.55 -15.99
CA GLY A 890 -24.50 -2.33 -15.29
C GLY A 890 -23.00 -2.21 -14.98
N VAL A 891 -22.16 -3.10 -15.52
CA VAL A 891 -20.69 -2.96 -15.42
C VAL A 891 -20.23 -1.84 -16.34
N GLN A 892 -19.31 -1.00 -15.86
CA GLN A 892 -18.59 -0.06 -16.71
C GLN A 892 -17.27 -0.68 -17.16
N VAL A 893 -17.05 -0.79 -18.47
CA VAL A 893 -15.85 -1.42 -19.04
C VAL A 893 -15.01 -0.44 -19.85
N LYS A 894 -13.72 -0.74 -20.01
CA LYS A 894 -12.81 -0.05 -20.93
C LYS A 894 -12.59 -0.90 -22.18
N ARG A 895 -12.49 -0.25 -23.34
CA ARG A 895 -12.29 -0.91 -24.64
C ARG A 895 -11.03 -0.43 -25.38
N GLY A 896 -10.22 0.41 -24.74
CA GLY A 896 -9.02 1.04 -25.34
C GLY A 896 -9.32 2.25 -26.23
N ASP A 897 -10.56 2.75 -26.19
CA ASP A 897 -11.02 3.97 -26.86
C ASP A 897 -10.61 5.26 -26.14
N ASP A 898 -10.26 5.14 -24.86
CA ASP A 898 -9.64 6.19 -24.04
C ASP A 898 -8.13 6.37 -24.28
N GLY A 899 -7.57 5.58 -25.20
CA GLY A 899 -6.16 5.64 -25.57
C GLY A 899 -5.24 4.93 -24.58
N ASP A 900 -5.75 4.04 -23.74
CA ASP A 900 -4.95 3.19 -22.84
C ASP A 900 -5.08 1.71 -23.16
N GLY A 901 -3.95 0.99 -23.06
CA GLY A 901 -3.87 -0.45 -23.27
C GLY A 901 -3.68 -1.25 -21.99
N PHE A 902 -3.65 -2.58 -22.11
CA PHE A 902 -3.32 -3.47 -20.98
C PHE A 902 -2.01 -3.09 -20.26
N PRO A 903 -0.91 -2.69 -20.95
CA PRO A 903 0.31 -2.22 -20.27
C PRO A 903 0.10 -0.99 -19.37
N ASP A 904 -0.80 -0.07 -19.74
CA ASP A 904 -1.13 1.10 -18.89
C ASP A 904 -1.78 0.66 -17.57
N TRP A 905 -2.67 -0.33 -17.62
CA TRP A 905 -3.35 -0.83 -16.42
C TRP A 905 -2.46 -1.72 -15.55
N LEU A 906 -1.61 -2.53 -16.19
CA LEU A 906 -0.75 -3.49 -15.51
C LEU A 906 0.55 -2.86 -15.00
N LEU A 907 1.36 -2.25 -15.87
CA LEU A 907 2.73 -1.84 -15.55
C LEU A 907 2.79 -0.44 -14.94
N ILE A 908 1.89 0.43 -15.40
CA ILE A 908 1.85 1.83 -14.98
C ILE A 908 0.91 1.93 -13.77
N ARG A 909 -0.41 1.89 -13.97
CA ARG A 909 -1.42 2.14 -12.92
C ARG A 909 -1.49 1.07 -11.84
N LEU A 910 -0.95 -0.13 -12.10
CA LEU A 910 -0.94 -1.28 -11.18
C LEU A 910 -2.35 -1.58 -10.59
N GLY A 911 -3.35 -1.64 -11.48
CA GLY A 911 -4.73 -2.05 -11.16
C GLY A 911 -5.77 -1.29 -11.98
N GLY A 912 -7.06 -1.55 -11.74
CA GLY A 912 -8.15 -1.06 -12.62
C GLY A 912 -8.38 -1.93 -13.85
N PHE A 913 -7.77 -3.12 -13.87
CA PHE A 913 -8.06 -4.20 -14.79
C PHE A 913 -8.57 -5.43 -14.04
N TYR A 914 -9.24 -6.31 -14.76
CA TYR A 914 -9.59 -7.65 -14.34
C TYR A 914 -9.24 -8.64 -15.46
N LEU A 915 -8.47 -9.67 -15.10
CA LEU A 915 -8.32 -10.84 -15.94
C LEU A 915 -9.23 -11.92 -15.37
N ASP A 916 -10.12 -12.44 -16.21
CA ASP A 916 -11.18 -13.32 -15.77
C ASP A 916 -10.68 -14.55 -15.01
N GLN A 917 -11.27 -14.81 -13.85
CA GLN A 917 -11.07 -16.01 -13.06
C GLN A 917 -12.37 -16.79 -12.83
N GLY A 918 -13.44 -16.44 -13.55
CA GLY A 918 -14.76 -17.04 -13.45
C GLY A 918 -15.85 -16.08 -12.97
N ALA A 919 -15.49 -14.88 -12.50
CA ALA A 919 -16.48 -13.90 -12.06
C ALA A 919 -17.34 -13.38 -13.22
N ASN A 920 -16.80 -13.31 -14.44
CA ASN A 920 -17.53 -12.80 -15.60
C ASN A 920 -18.82 -13.59 -15.87
N GLN A 921 -18.77 -14.92 -15.81
CA GLN A 921 -19.97 -15.73 -16.00
C GLN A 921 -21.02 -15.47 -14.91
N LEU A 922 -20.59 -15.29 -13.65
CA LEU A 922 -21.49 -14.97 -12.54
C LEU A 922 -22.15 -13.59 -12.69
N ILE A 923 -21.48 -12.64 -13.36
CA ILE A 923 -22.03 -11.33 -13.72
C ILE A 923 -23.11 -11.48 -14.79
N LEU A 924 -22.81 -12.22 -15.86
CA LEU A 924 -23.77 -12.48 -16.95
C LEU A 924 -25.03 -13.22 -16.44
N ASP A 925 -24.83 -14.19 -15.53
CA ASP A 925 -25.91 -14.90 -14.83
C ASP A 925 -26.72 -13.98 -13.89
N GLY A 926 -26.24 -12.78 -13.56
CA GLY A 926 -26.86 -11.84 -12.62
C GLY A 926 -26.67 -12.20 -11.14
N LYS A 927 -25.76 -13.12 -10.82
CA LYS A 927 -25.41 -13.52 -9.45
C LYS A 927 -24.54 -12.47 -8.76
N ILE A 928 -23.71 -11.76 -9.52
CA ILE A 928 -22.98 -10.57 -9.09
C ILE A 928 -23.62 -9.35 -9.76
N LYS A 929 -24.04 -8.38 -8.96
CA LYS A 929 -24.67 -7.14 -9.43
C LYS A 929 -23.66 -5.99 -9.39
N PHE A 930 -23.74 -5.06 -10.33
CA PHE A 930 -22.91 -3.85 -10.31
C PHE A 930 -23.76 -2.61 -10.06
N ARG A 931 -23.15 -1.63 -9.39
CA ARG A 931 -23.69 -0.28 -9.18
C ARG A 931 -22.62 0.74 -9.52
N ALA A 932 -22.96 1.63 -10.44
CA ALA A 932 -22.09 2.70 -10.88
C ALA A 932 -22.13 3.86 -9.88
N ALA A 933 -21.00 4.15 -9.27
CA ALA A 933 -20.83 5.33 -8.44
C ALA A 933 -20.31 6.52 -9.27
N GLY A 934 -20.71 7.72 -8.88
CA GLY A 934 -20.23 9.00 -9.36
C GLY A 934 -18.81 9.31 -8.87
N LYS A 935 -18.38 10.55 -9.11
CA LYS A 935 -17.00 10.99 -8.82
C LYS A 935 -16.67 10.93 -7.33
N GLN A 936 -17.62 11.27 -6.47
CA GLN A 936 -17.46 11.21 -5.02
C GLN A 936 -17.45 9.77 -4.51
N GLY A 937 -17.88 8.79 -5.30
CA GLY A 937 -17.86 7.39 -4.90
C GLY A 937 -18.74 7.13 -3.67
N VAL A 938 -18.23 6.33 -2.74
CA VAL A 938 -18.91 6.02 -1.47
C VAL A 938 -18.87 7.23 -0.56
N LEU A 939 -20.04 7.66 -0.10
CA LEU A 939 -20.25 8.81 0.76
C LEU A 939 -20.27 8.41 2.24
N ASP A 940 -20.94 7.29 2.55
CA ASP A 940 -21.09 6.80 3.93
C ASP A 940 -21.49 5.30 3.97
N VAL A 941 -21.45 4.70 5.15
CA VAL A 941 -22.07 3.39 5.45
C VAL A 941 -22.92 3.54 6.70
N ASP A 942 -24.23 3.41 6.54
CA ASP A 942 -25.21 3.57 7.62
C ASP A 942 -26.06 2.32 7.83
N GLU A 943 -27.07 2.39 8.70
CA GLU A 943 -27.98 1.28 9.00
C GLU A 943 -28.77 0.75 7.81
N ARG A 944 -28.89 1.53 6.73
CA ARG A 944 -29.57 1.15 5.49
C ARG A 944 -28.62 0.39 4.56
N GLY A 945 -27.30 0.54 4.70
CA GLY A 945 -26.28 -0.11 3.89
C GLY A 945 -25.18 0.85 3.43
N VAL A 946 -24.67 0.65 2.21
CA VAL A 946 -23.65 1.52 1.61
C VAL A 946 -24.32 2.67 0.88
N VAL A 947 -23.98 3.90 1.27
CA VAL A 947 -24.45 5.15 0.67
C VAL A 947 -23.37 5.69 -0.26
N PHE A 948 -23.71 5.94 -1.52
CA PHE A 948 -22.77 6.44 -2.51
C PHE A 948 -23.43 7.45 -3.45
N GLU A 949 -22.63 8.32 -4.05
CA GLU A 949 -23.09 9.15 -5.16
C GLU A 949 -23.31 8.21 -6.34
N GLY A 950 -24.52 8.14 -6.87
CA GLY A 950 -24.83 7.42 -8.12
C GLY A 950 -24.22 8.12 -9.33
N LYS A 951 -24.16 7.44 -10.46
CA LYS A 951 -23.55 7.98 -11.70
C LYS A 951 -24.15 9.33 -12.14
N ASP A 952 -25.43 9.55 -11.86
CA ASP A 952 -26.17 10.76 -12.24
C ASP A 952 -26.04 11.90 -11.19
N GLY A 953 -25.19 11.74 -10.17
CA GLY A 953 -24.93 12.73 -9.11
C GLY A 953 -25.93 12.70 -7.95
N GLY A 954 -26.97 11.86 -8.02
CA GLY A 954 -27.90 11.62 -6.90
C GLY A 954 -27.30 10.70 -5.85
N THR A 955 -27.91 10.63 -4.66
CA THR A 955 -27.50 9.68 -3.61
C THR A 955 -28.21 8.33 -3.79
N GLU A 956 -27.44 7.26 -3.87
CA GLU A 956 -27.93 5.88 -3.90
C GLU A 956 -27.58 5.14 -2.61
N VAL A 957 -28.40 4.15 -2.26
CA VAL A 957 -28.20 3.29 -1.08
C VAL A 957 -28.38 1.83 -1.48
N VAL A 958 -27.39 0.99 -1.17
CA VAL A 958 -27.47 -0.46 -1.36
C VAL A 958 -27.43 -1.16 -0.02
N GLY A 959 -28.50 -1.90 0.27
CA GLY A 959 -28.62 -2.71 1.48
C GLY A 959 -27.50 -3.73 1.62
N ALA A 960 -26.78 -3.66 2.73
CA ALA A 960 -25.65 -4.51 3.04
C ALA A 960 -25.79 -5.08 4.45
N ASP A 961 -25.46 -6.35 4.62
CA ASP A 961 -25.19 -6.96 5.92
C ASP A 961 -23.67 -7.09 6.13
N ILE A 962 -22.93 -7.21 5.02
CA ILE A 962 -21.47 -7.24 4.93
C ILE A 962 -21.00 -6.24 3.87
N VAL A 963 -20.03 -5.39 4.19
CA VAL A 963 -19.36 -4.47 3.26
C VAL A 963 -17.91 -4.87 3.15
N VAL A 964 -17.35 -5.02 1.96
CA VAL A 964 -15.96 -5.41 1.73
C VAL A 964 -15.21 -4.27 1.04
N LEU A 965 -14.12 -3.80 1.63
CA LEU A 965 -13.24 -2.81 1.00
C LEU A 965 -12.17 -3.50 0.16
N ALA A 966 -12.35 -3.54 -1.17
CA ALA A 966 -11.42 -4.07 -2.15
C ALA A 966 -10.74 -2.92 -2.94
N THR A 967 -10.26 -1.90 -2.22
CA THR A 967 -9.82 -0.60 -2.76
C THR A 967 -8.33 -0.53 -3.12
N GLY A 968 -7.61 -1.66 -3.10
CA GLY A 968 -6.21 -1.77 -3.48
C GLY A 968 -5.24 -1.76 -2.30
N PHE A 969 -3.96 -1.59 -2.60
CA PHE A 969 -2.84 -1.67 -1.67
C PHE A 969 -2.02 -0.38 -1.69
N ALA A 970 -1.24 -0.16 -0.64
CA ALA A 970 -0.25 0.91 -0.61
C ALA A 970 0.89 0.67 -1.59
N ARG A 971 1.56 1.76 -1.95
CA ARG A 971 2.72 1.77 -2.86
C ARG A 971 3.96 1.17 -2.20
N ALA A 972 4.77 0.50 -3.01
CA ALA A 972 6.08 -0.05 -2.63
C ALA A 972 6.99 0.98 -1.92
N ASP A 973 6.95 2.24 -2.36
CA ASP A 973 7.70 3.37 -1.78
C ASP A 973 7.54 3.45 -0.26
N GLN A 974 6.33 3.23 0.26
CA GLN A 974 6.08 3.34 1.70
C GLN A 974 6.86 2.30 2.50
N ILE A 975 7.08 1.10 1.94
CA ILE A 975 7.88 0.06 2.60
C ILE A 975 9.35 0.46 2.64
N VAL A 976 9.85 1.01 1.53
CA VAL A 976 11.23 1.47 1.47
C VAL A 976 11.43 2.70 2.36
N ASP A 977 10.44 3.58 2.48
CA ASP A 977 10.41 4.69 3.45
C ASP A 977 10.50 4.17 4.89
N MET A 978 9.72 3.14 5.24
CA MET A 978 9.75 2.52 6.57
C MET A 978 11.09 1.83 6.86
N LEU A 979 11.66 1.11 5.88
CA LEU A 979 12.93 0.40 6.08
C LEU A 979 14.13 1.36 6.08
N MET A 980 14.07 2.47 5.36
CA MET A 980 15.18 3.42 5.21
C MET A 980 14.85 4.78 5.84
N THR A 981 14.06 4.80 6.92
CA THR A 981 13.66 6.02 7.62
C THR A 981 14.89 6.81 8.07
N ASP A 982 14.87 8.14 7.85
CA ASP A 982 15.96 9.07 8.16
C ASP A 982 17.32 8.75 7.51
N ASN A 983 17.33 7.97 6.44
CA ASN A 983 18.54 7.66 5.68
C ASN A 983 18.72 8.63 4.50
N GLU A 984 19.84 9.34 4.40
CA GLU A 984 20.19 10.18 3.25
C GLU A 984 20.19 9.40 1.92
N ASP A 985 20.50 8.10 1.94
CA ASP A 985 20.43 7.24 0.77
C ASP A 985 19.00 7.15 0.22
N ARG A 986 17.98 7.20 1.08
CA ARG A 986 16.57 7.15 0.65
C ARG A 986 16.22 8.32 -0.25
N LYS A 987 16.81 9.51 -0.03
CA LYS A 987 16.59 10.69 -0.88
C LYS A 987 17.20 10.54 -2.27
N THR A 988 18.20 9.66 -2.42
CA THR A 988 18.81 9.35 -3.73
C THR A 988 18.00 8.34 -4.52
N LEU A 989 17.15 7.55 -3.85
CA LEU A 989 16.17 6.69 -4.51
C LEU A 989 15.07 7.56 -5.10
N GLY A 990 14.99 7.57 -6.43
CA GLY A 990 13.81 8.10 -7.12
C GLY A 990 12.54 7.36 -6.68
N GLN A 991 11.38 7.87 -7.09
CA GLN A 991 10.10 7.26 -6.72
C GLN A 991 9.99 5.84 -7.30
N ILE A 992 9.98 4.81 -6.46
CA ILE A 992 10.02 3.41 -6.85
C ILE A 992 8.73 3.03 -7.59
N GLY A 993 8.88 2.34 -8.70
CA GLY A 993 7.77 1.96 -9.58
C GLY A 993 7.22 3.12 -10.42
N SER A 994 7.73 4.34 -10.25
CA SER A 994 7.60 5.36 -11.28
C SER A 994 8.59 5.08 -12.41
N VAL A 995 8.63 5.98 -13.38
CA VAL A 995 9.47 5.91 -14.57
C VAL A 995 10.47 7.05 -14.61
N ASP A 996 11.60 6.80 -15.22
CA ASP A 996 12.60 7.83 -15.48
C ASP A 996 12.31 8.60 -16.80
N LYS A 997 13.24 9.49 -17.16
CA LYS A 997 13.16 10.30 -18.39
C LYS A 997 13.23 9.49 -19.69
N GLU A 998 13.73 8.25 -19.63
CA GLU A 998 13.83 7.32 -20.75
C GLU A 998 12.58 6.42 -20.83
N GLY A 999 11.74 6.46 -19.79
CA GLY A 999 10.52 5.68 -19.67
C GLY A 999 10.73 4.32 -19.00
N GLU A 1000 11.89 4.07 -18.39
CA GLU A 1000 12.19 2.83 -17.65
C GLU A 1000 11.81 2.95 -16.18
N ARG A 1001 11.49 1.81 -15.54
CA ARG A 1001 11.01 1.81 -14.14
C ARG A 1001 12.15 2.04 -13.16
N ILE A 1002 11.95 2.97 -12.23
CA ILE A 1002 12.89 3.29 -11.17
C ILE A 1002 12.79 2.26 -10.03
N GLY A 1003 13.93 1.73 -9.59
CA GLY A 1003 14.03 0.87 -8.40
C GLY A 1003 13.35 -0.49 -8.51
N VAL A 1004 12.99 -0.93 -9.72
CA VAL A 1004 12.35 -2.22 -9.99
C VAL A 1004 13.13 -2.94 -11.08
N TYR A 1005 14.05 -3.82 -10.68
CA TYR A 1005 15.05 -4.57 -11.48
C TYR A 1005 16.42 -3.89 -11.70
N PRO A 1006 16.53 -2.60 -12.10
CA PRO A 1006 17.83 -1.91 -12.17
C PRO A 1006 18.45 -1.62 -10.79
N ASP A 1007 19.74 -1.28 -10.81
CA ASP A 1007 20.42 -0.68 -9.65
C ASP A 1007 19.65 0.56 -9.17
N SER A 1008 19.48 0.67 -7.87
CA SER A 1008 18.76 1.76 -7.24
C SER A 1008 19.56 3.08 -7.23
N GLY A 1009 20.82 3.06 -7.65
CA GLY A 1009 21.72 4.21 -7.74
C GLY A 1009 22.52 4.50 -6.46
N ILE A 1010 22.30 3.74 -5.37
CA ILE A 1010 23.02 3.90 -4.10
C ILE A 1010 24.30 3.07 -4.13
N CYS A 1011 25.33 3.60 -4.79
CA CYS A 1011 26.64 2.94 -4.79
C CYS A 1011 27.41 3.22 -3.49
N SER A 1012 28.08 2.20 -2.96
CA SER A 1012 29.13 2.32 -1.95
C SER A 1012 30.34 3.07 -2.53
N GLY A 1013 30.29 4.41 -2.50
CA GLY A 1013 31.42 5.33 -2.62
C GLY A 1013 32.64 4.80 -3.36
N HIS A 1014 32.59 4.79 -4.70
CA HIS A 1014 33.67 5.06 -5.67
C HIS A 1014 33.14 4.66 -7.05
N ARG A 1015 33.22 5.56 -8.03
CA ARG A 1015 32.86 5.35 -9.46
C ARG A 1015 33.68 4.26 -10.18
N ARG A 1016 34.30 3.31 -9.46
CA ARG A 1016 35.27 2.34 -9.98
C ARG A 1016 34.80 0.89 -10.04
N TRP A 1017 33.58 0.56 -9.62
CA TRP A 1017 33.09 -0.83 -9.64
C TRP A 1017 32.32 -1.17 -10.92
N ARG A 1018 32.95 -0.93 -12.09
CA ARG A 1018 32.45 -1.39 -13.40
C ARG A 1018 32.82 -2.85 -13.73
N ASP A 1019 33.46 -3.58 -12.80
CA ASP A 1019 34.22 -4.81 -13.09
C ASP A 1019 33.96 -6.02 -12.16
N SER A 1020 32.85 -6.14 -11.42
CA SER A 1020 32.59 -7.40 -10.67
C SER A 1020 31.13 -7.80 -10.45
N THR A 1021 30.74 -8.84 -11.19
CA THR A 1021 30.20 -10.13 -10.72
C THR A 1021 28.91 -10.24 -9.89
N LEU A 1022 28.04 -9.24 -9.84
CA LEU A 1022 26.75 -9.37 -9.15
C LEU A 1022 25.56 -8.92 -10.01
N VAL A 1023 25.03 -9.84 -10.83
CA VAL A 1023 23.59 -9.97 -11.19
C VAL A 1023 23.25 -11.46 -11.34
#